data_AF-A0A2P6N228-F1
#
_entry.id   AF-A0A2P6N228-F1
#
_cell.length_a   1.000
_cell.length_b   1.000
_cell.length_c   1.000
_cell.angle_alpha   90.00
_cell.angle_beta   90.00
_cell.angle_gamma   90.00
#
_symmetry.space_group_name_H-M   'P 1'
#
loop_
_entity.id
_entity.type
_entity.pdbx_description
1 polymer ?
#
loop_
_entity_poly.entity_id
_entity_poly.type
_entity_poly.pdbx_seq_one_letter_code
_entity_poly.pdbx_strand_id
1 'polypeptide(L)'
;MRVISNLALCITLTLACQVYVDSSNGTDVDGCGKEDSPCRTIGDHKSVCMAPSGVYTLDKIPVQMWIWRRLPTDYQNVLIIASIISMVKVWSHISFEQCQFSPWINLLNISIETCEFDQLFMNVVDLDVANISITGSYFFQSLFSVSPYASNPIQPGHIIIRDNDIDTSSQISIITAITSTSPISCHISRNTIEGGSSISYMLKGDAITNTIITANRGGDDSGIMLYYARSSEKGLALGDQILSIRNNTGVWSMASERPQNSQWSIDHNRMSSFDIMVSGCDSTAALTMNSYYRVWSNRFDHLTLADCAQRNYYHVEDNDLGSLSLSFEILDTYRGSYLKGKAVVRQNRMVHGGNTSAISIKNVRSGMITVSNNTITGYSAASGAGINMFNIMASDIVVSHNSASTGAALSVVSAESNVTVEYNNMTQNVASLNCGALGVWGYNKRVILRNCTMDRNRAPQTSAFYVTSADSIEVTNNTIRVDAVNSMEEGHTIATSGQPISLYNDVYCPSQMQLRLNCSSSLFSWACSPCQDGSYLLEAGVLRQGQTNHTRCLPCGDHLTCSSGKLPMAEGGYWCGRSLSEDNSLLCFDCPSDYCDRSRHEWNDSCANGRAGVLCGQCEHNYTLGFLSSSCMPLDRCRRSMILLIILSPLLYVVLLTFLPIGDGSVWKSASFFIQTFPLLTPRQMNDWGAFVSLAISPGSNDVSTNVGFCIGEIDYLQREALYLYIPIATVLIFAIACIIAQVYNKTRGEEEEREEMEMIGEEVQEEEGKRSFRSRCSTGLITSCLLVYSGVTSICLKILFCVQIETEEKSGWVMYNAGSIECSGTWRKVLVAVAAVTLLPSPFFILYFRHKLKLGRSRTARDMLMVLDGCYRNGCKYWETIYMLRKLVISVVYVLSSYSQWTLSVMRTIIITSLTSHLMLRPFKTEAGQALETVCLLSLTLLSTLDTTEQKSGRTVYIEMVLVVIPLLFSAALAMRKLAVKLLTLLKSKRKKKAERARLLQSEDE
;
A
#
# COMPACT_ATOMS: atom_id res chain seq x y z
N MET A 1 12.89 -65.90 -18.75
CA MET A 1 13.43 -66.98 -17.91
C MET A 1 12.24 -67.63 -17.20
N ARG A 2 11.90 -68.88 -17.56
CA ARG A 2 10.91 -69.84 -16.96
C ARG A 2 9.45 -69.35 -16.84
N VAL A 3 8.49 -69.72 -17.70
CA VAL A 3 7.99 -71.03 -18.24
C VAL A 3 7.19 -71.85 -17.21
N ILE A 4 5.94 -72.15 -17.61
CA ILE A 4 4.99 -73.25 -17.30
C ILE A 4 3.63 -72.63 -16.95
N SER A 5 2.46 -73.00 -17.47
CA SER A 5 1.96 -73.79 -18.61
C SER A 5 0.42 -73.74 -18.44
N ASN A 6 -0.35 -73.64 -19.53
CA ASN A 6 -1.78 -73.97 -19.71
C ASN A 6 -2.26 -73.17 -20.94
N LEU A 7 -2.02 -73.62 -22.18
CA LEU A 7 -2.76 -74.67 -22.88
C LEU A 7 -4.29 -74.59 -22.67
N ALA A 8 -4.93 -73.62 -23.32
CA ALA A 8 -6.35 -73.72 -23.68
C ALA A 8 -6.44 -73.62 -25.21
N LEU A 9 -6.69 -74.78 -25.78
CA LEU A 9 -6.97 -75.04 -27.18
C LEU A 9 -8.20 -74.20 -27.62
N CYS A 10 -8.02 -73.25 -28.53
CA CYS A 10 -9.13 -72.63 -29.25
C CYS A 10 -9.80 -73.69 -30.14
N ILE A 11 -10.76 -74.42 -29.59
CA ILE A 11 -11.81 -75.05 -30.37
C ILE A 11 -12.85 -73.95 -30.59
N THR A 12 -12.90 -73.39 -31.79
CA THR A 12 -14.12 -72.72 -32.28
C THR A 12 -15.21 -73.78 -32.40
N LEU A 13 -15.89 -74.06 -31.29
CA LEU A 13 -17.21 -74.68 -31.31
C LEU A 13 -18.13 -73.60 -31.86
N THR A 14 -18.34 -73.59 -33.17
CA THR A 14 -19.51 -72.95 -33.77
C THR A 14 -20.73 -73.60 -33.13
N LEU A 15 -21.29 -72.96 -32.10
CA LEU A 15 -22.55 -73.35 -31.49
C LEU A 15 -23.62 -73.14 -32.56
N ALA A 16 -23.93 -74.21 -33.29
CA ALA A 16 -25.04 -74.21 -34.24
C ALA A 16 -26.34 -74.16 -33.43
N CYS A 17 -27.24 -73.23 -33.77
CA CYS A 17 -28.58 -73.20 -33.21
C CYS A 17 -29.31 -74.53 -33.47
N GLN A 18 -30.09 -75.01 -32.50
CA GLN A 18 -30.93 -76.21 -32.69
C GLN A 18 -31.94 -76.04 -33.83
N VAL A 19 -32.44 -74.81 -34.02
CA VAL A 19 -33.42 -74.49 -35.05
C VAL A 19 -33.18 -73.07 -35.58
N TYR A 20 -33.23 -72.91 -36.89
CA TYR A 20 -33.25 -71.63 -37.57
C TYR A 20 -34.70 -71.29 -37.95
N VAL A 21 -35.15 -70.08 -37.63
CA VAL A 21 -36.53 -69.63 -37.82
C VAL A 21 -36.51 -68.31 -38.58
N ASP A 22 -37.40 -68.18 -39.56
CA ASP A 22 -37.64 -66.97 -40.34
C ASP A 22 -39.16 -66.84 -40.51
N SER A 23 -39.78 -65.89 -39.81
CA SER A 23 -41.25 -65.76 -39.84
C SER A 23 -41.77 -65.27 -41.20
N SER A 24 -40.90 -64.67 -42.02
CA SER A 24 -41.22 -64.14 -43.34
C SER A 24 -41.05 -65.18 -44.45
N ASN A 25 -39.95 -65.93 -44.47
CA ASN A 25 -39.59 -66.86 -45.54
C ASN A 25 -39.53 -68.34 -45.12
N GLY A 26 -39.69 -68.65 -43.83
CA GLY A 26 -39.68 -70.01 -43.31
C GLY A 26 -40.98 -70.77 -43.58
N THR A 27 -40.92 -72.09 -43.46
CA THR A 27 -42.10 -72.98 -43.57
C THR A 27 -42.07 -74.05 -42.47
N ASP A 28 -43.21 -74.32 -41.84
CA ASP A 28 -43.33 -75.31 -40.76
C ASP A 28 -43.63 -76.71 -41.31
N VAL A 29 -42.77 -77.18 -42.21
CA VAL A 29 -42.83 -78.56 -42.74
C VAL A 29 -41.87 -79.47 -41.97
N ASP A 30 -42.14 -80.78 -41.96
CA ASP A 30 -41.26 -81.76 -41.33
C ASP A 30 -39.83 -81.65 -41.89
N GLY A 31 -38.87 -81.34 -41.01
CA GLY A 31 -37.46 -81.13 -41.37
C GLY A 31 -37.03 -79.67 -41.54
N CYS A 32 -37.91 -78.69 -41.30
CA CYS A 32 -37.53 -77.28 -41.16
C CYS A 32 -36.57 -77.07 -39.97
N GLY A 33 -35.88 -75.92 -39.93
CA GLY A 33 -35.02 -75.57 -38.81
C GLY A 33 -33.53 -75.54 -39.12
N LYS A 34 -33.15 -75.65 -40.40
CA LYS A 34 -31.78 -75.48 -40.87
C LYS A 34 -31.59 -74.09 -41.45
N GLU A 35 -30.36 -73.60 -41.50
CA GLU A 35 -30.02 -72.30 -42.07
C GLU A 35 -30.50 -72.12 -43.53
N ASP A 36 -30.50 -73.21 -44.30
CA ASP A 36 -30.96 -73.18 -45.69
C ASP A 36 -32.50 -73.29 -45.83
N SER A 37 -33.18 -73.81 -44.81
CA SER A 37 -34.62 -74.09 -44.76
C SER A 37 -35.21 -73.81 -43.36
N PRO A 38 -35.36 -72.53 -42.97
CA PRO A 38 -35.79 -72.16 -41.63
C PRO A 38 -37.27 -72.50 -41.40
N CYS A 39 -37.64 -72.79 -40.14
CA CYS A 39 -39.05 -72.88 -39.74
C CYS A 39 -39.70 -71.49 -39.76
N ARG A 40 -41.03 -71.44 -39.88
CA ARG A 40 -41.79 -70.18 -39.81
C ARG A 40 -42.15 -69.80 -38.38
N THR A 41 -42.47 -70.79 -37.56
CA THR A 41 -42.83 -70.63 -36.14
C THR A 41 -41.77 -71.24 -35.22
N ILE A 42 -41.74 -70.76 -33.97
CA ILE A 42 -40.78 -71.21 -32.97
C ILE A 42 -41.41 -72.40 -32.20
N GLY A 43 -40.89 -73.60 -32.43
CA GLY A 43 -41.27 -74.81 -31.66
C GLY A 43 -40.65 -74.85 -30.25
N ASP A 44 -40.85 -75.97 -29.53
CA ASP A 44 -40.32 -76.17 -28.16
C ASP A 44 -38.82 -76.53 -28.18
N HIS A 45 -37.98 -75.59 -28.63
CA HIS A 45 -36.53 -75.74 -28.76
C HIS A 45 -35.80 -74.95 -27.67
N LYS A 46 -34.61 -75.44 -27.24
CA LYS A 46 -33.83 -74.79 -26.18
C LYS A 46 -32.97 -73.62 -26.70
N SER A 47 -32.56 -73.67 -27.96
CA SER A 47 -31.76 -72.61 -28.62
C SER A 47 -32.29 -72.32 -30.02
N VAL A 48 -32.63 -71.07 -30.33
CA VAL A 48 -33.28 -70.68 -31.60
C VAL A 48 -32.48 -69.57 -32.28
N CYS A 49 -32.19 -69.71 -33.57
CA CYS A 49 -31.63 -68.64 -34.41
C CYS A 49 -32.76 -68.01 -35.23
N MET A 50 -33.06 -66.73 -35.01
CA MET A 50 -34.14 -66.00 -35.70
C MET A 50 -33.60 -65.12 -36.82
N ALA A 51 -34.33 -65.03 -37.93
CA ALA A 51 -33.98 -64.11 -39.01
C ALA A 51 -34.22 -62.65 -38.55
N PRO A 52 -33.45 -61.66 -39.04
CA PRO A 52 -33.48 -60.29 -38.54
C PRO A 52 -34.77 -59.54 -38.86
N SER A 53 -35.60 -60.07 -39.75
CA SER A 53 -36.84 -59.45 -40.21
C SER A 53 -38.04 -60.36 -39.95
N GLY A 54 -38.99 -59.89 -39.16
CA GLY A 54 -40.32 -60.50 -39.04
C GLY A 54 -40.92 -60.49 -37.63
N VAL A 55 -42.16 -60.98 -37.51
CA VAL A 55 -42.95 -61.01 -36.27
C VAL A 55 -43.01 -62.44 -35.75
N TYR A 56 -42.49 -62.64 -34.54
CA TYR A 56 -42.45 -63.96 -33.91
C TYR A 56 -43.43 -64.01 -32.74
N THR A 57 -44.31 -65.01 -32.76
CA THR A 57 -45.23 -65.33 -31.67
C THR A 57 -44.68 -66.51 -30.89
N LEU A 58 -44.62 -66.38 -29.57
CA LEU A 58 -44.01 -67.37 -28.68
C LEU A 58 -45.05 -67.92 -27.69
N ASP A 59 -45.30 -69.24 -27.75
CA ASP A 59 -46.07 -69.95 -26.72
C ASP A 59 -45.19 -70.31 -25.50
N LYS A 60 -43.89 -70.53 -25.71
CA LYS A 60 -42.86 -70.71 -24.67
C LYS A 60 -41.56 -70.03 -25.10
N ILE A 61 -40.87 -69.37 -24.18
CA ILE A 61 -39.60 -68.67 -24.46
C ILE A 61 -38.43 -69.68 -24.39
N PRO A 62 -37.65 -69.87 -25.48
CA PRO A 62 -36.43 -70.69 -25.50
C PRO A 62 -35.38 -70.21 -24.49
N VAL A 63 -34.50 -71.11 -24.04
CA VAL A 63 -33.43 -70.77 -23.08
C VAL A 63 -32.36 -69.87 -23.72
N GLN A 64 -32.14 -69.97 -25.03
CA GLN A 64 -31.20 -69.15 -25.79
C GLN A 64 -31.81 -68.73 -27.13
N MET A 65 -31.71 -67.44 -27.50
CA MET A 65 -32.24 -66.90 -28.76
C MET A 65 -31.20 -66.00 -29.41
N TRP A 66 -30.79 -66.31 -30.64
CA TRP A 66 -29.76 -65.58 -31.39
C TRP A 66 -30.35 -65.07 -32.71
N ILE A 67 -29.77 -64.02 -33.31
CA ILE A 67 -30.15 -63.55 -34.65
C ILE A 67 -29.15 -64.10 -35.68
N TRP A 68 -29.63 -64.68 -36.79
CA TRP A 68 -28.78 -65.17 -37.88
C TRP A 68 -28.97 -64.36 -39.17
N ARG A 69 -27.97 -64.32 -40.06
CA ARG A 69 -27.93 -63.40 -41.22
C ARG A 69 -27.62 -64.14 -42.53
N ARG A 70 -28.49 -64.01 -43.54
CA ARG A 70 -28.11 -64.17 -44.96
C ARG A 70 -27.63 -62.81 -45.50
N LEU A 71 -26.46 -62.77 -46.12
CA LEU A 71 -25.89 -61.57 -46.77
C LEU A 71 -26.82 -61.03 -47.91
N PRO A 72 -26.77 -59.74 -48.28
CA PRO A 72 -27.13 -58.56 -47.49
C PRO A 72 -28.34 -57.83 -48.12
N THR A 73 -29.43 -57.62 -47.38
CA THR A 73 -30.49 -56.64 -47.71
C THR A 73 -31.01 -55.94 -46.46
N ASP A 74 -31.61 -54.76 -46.67
CA ASP A 74 -31.87 -53.66 -45.72
C ASP A 74 -32.51 -54.01 -44.36
N TYR A 75 -32.08 -53.26 -43.35
CA TYR A 75 -32.46 -53.35 -41.94
C TYR A 75 -33.95 -53.02 -41.68
N GLN A 76 -34.68 -53.93 -41.04
CA GLN A 76 -35.95 -53.65 -40.36
C GLN A 76 -36.00 -54.31 -38.97
N ASN A 77 -36.73 -53.68 -38.04
CA ASN A 77 -36.80 -54.02 -36.62
C ASN A 77 -37.52 -55.35 -36.34
N VAL A 78 -37.05 -56.12 -35.34
CA VAL A 78 -37.70 -57.34 -34.83
C VAL A 78 -38.74 -56.99 -33.77
N LEU A 79 -39.96 -57.53 -33.90
CA LEU A 79 -41.04 -57.39 -32.90
C LEU A 79 -41.40 -58.77 -32.35
N ILE A 80 -41.23 -58.96 -31.03
CA ILE A 80 -41.56 -60.20 -30.31
C ILE A 80 -42.82 -59.97 -29.48
N ILE A 81 -43.87 -60.76 -29.73
CA ILE A 81 -45.13 -60.69 -28.98
C ILE A 81 -45.28 -62.00 -28.18
N ALA A 82 -45.24 -61.91 -26.85
CA ALA A 82 -45.41 -63.04 -25.94
C ALA A 82 -46.67 -62.85 -25.07
N SER A 83 -47.52 -63.88 -25.00
CA SER A 83 -48.67 -63.91 -24.10
C SER A 83 -48.50 -65.08 -23.13
N ILE A 84 -48.19 -64.79 -21.86
CA ILE A 84 -47.85 -65.81 -20.86
C ILE A 84 -48.75 -65.67 -19.64
N ILE A 85 -49.44 -66.75 -19.27
CA ILE A 85 -50.20 -66.87 -18.04
C ILE A 85 -49.24 -67.37 -16.93
N SER A 86 -48.99 -66.52 -15.94
CA SER A 86 -48.55 -66.83 -14.56
C SER A 86 -47.50 -67.93 -14.36
N MET A 87 -46.24 -67.56 -14.11
CA MET A 87 -45.29 -68.30 -13.24
C MET A 87 -44.19 -67.38 -12.69
N VAL A 88 -43.81 -67.59 -11.43
CA VAL A 88 -42.64 -66.98 -10.77
C VAL A 88 -41.37 -67.37 -11.54
N LYS A 89 -40.63 -66.38 -12.08
CA LYS A 89 -39.34 -66.61 -12.73
C LYS A 89 -38.28 -65.69 -12.16
N VAL A 90 -37.16 -66.29 -11.74
CA VAL A 90 -35.89 -65.62 -11.47
C VAL A 90 -35.07 -65.72 -12.74
N TRP A 91 -34.66 -64.58 -13.29
CA TRP A 91 -33.84 -64.53 -14.50
C TRP A 91 -32.39 -64.25 -14.09
N SER A 92 -31.49 -65.21 -14.28
CA SER A 92 -30.10 -65.08 -13.86
C SER A 92 -29.17 -64.50 -14.93
N HIS A 93 -29.62 -64.46 -16.20
CA HIS A 93 -28.89 -63.82 -17.29
C HIS A 93 -29.85 -63.58 -18.47
N ILE A 94 -30.16 -62.31 -18.77
CA ILE A 94 -30.81 -61.94 -20.03
C ILE A 94 -30.04 -60.78 -20.65
N SER A 95 -29.51 -61.00 -21.84
CA SER A 95 -28.93 -59.95 -22.67
C SER A 95 -29.97 -59.56 -23.71
N PHE A 96 -30.38 -58.30 -23.74
CA PHE A 96 -31.33 -57.79 -24.73
C PHE A 96 -30.61 -56.80 -25.64
N GLU A 97 -30.41 -57.17 -26.90
CA GLU A 97 -29.84 -56.29 -27.92
C GLU A 97 -30.98 -55.92 -28.89
N GLN A 98 -31.27 -54.62 -29.04
CA GLN A 98 -32.27 -54.09 -30.00
C GLN A 98 -33.68 -54.69 -29.91
N CYS A 99 -34.29 -54.77 -28.72
CA CYS A 99 -35.64 -55.29 -28.53
C CYS A 99 -36.62 -54.23 -27.97
N GLN A 100 -37.77 -54.03 -28.63
CA GLN A 100 -38.94 -53.38 -28.01
C GLN A 100 -39.79 -54.44 -27.31
N PHE A 101 -39.99 -54.31 -25.99
CA PHE A 101 -40.76 -55.25 -25.18
C PHE A 101 -41.96 -54.55 -24.52
N SER A 102 -43.16 -55.08 -24.72
CA SER A 102 -44.39 -54.61 -24.05
C SER A 102 -45.16 -55.80 -23.50
N PRO A 103 -45.03 -56.10 -22.20
CA PRO A 103 -45.74 -57.21 -21.59
C PRO A 103 -46.97 -56.77 -20.78
N TRP A 104 -48.05 -57.56 -20.85
CA TRP A 104 -49.08 -57.64 -19.81
C TRP A 104 -48.81 -58.93 -19.01
N ILE A 105 -48.13 -58.84 -17.86
CA ILE A 105 -47.80 -60.00 -17.00
C ILE A 105 -48.23 -59.67 -15.56
N ASN A 106 -48.51 -60.66 -14.70
CA ASN A 106 -48.58 -60.51 -13.24
C ASN A 106 -47.31 -61.09 -12.61
N LEU A 107 -46.41 -60.25 -12.07
CA LEU A 107 -45.11 -60.62 -11.48
C LEU A 107 -45.07 -60.21 -10.00
N LEU A 108 -44.97 -61.19 -9.10
CA LEU A 108 -44.81 -60.95 -7.66
C LEU A 108 -43.41 -60.42 -7.29
N ASN A 109 -42.35 -60.79 -8.02
CA ASN A 109 -40.97 -60.34 -7.77
C ASN A 109 -40.26 -60.07 -9.10
N ILE A 110 -39.54 -58.95 -9.20
CA ILE A 110 -38.68 -58.59 -10.33
C ILE A 110 -37.23 -58.62 -9.84
N SER A 111 -36.38 -59.47 -10.45
CA SER A 111 -34.94 -59.51 -10.19
C SER A 111 -34.19 -59.44 -11.51
N ILE A 112 -33.36 -58.41 -11.68
CA ILE A 112 -32.47 -58.17 -12.82
C ILE A 112 -31.06 -58.23 -12.28
N GLU A 113 -30.25 -59.19 -12.75
CA GLU A 113 -28.88 -59.37 -12.29
C GLU A 113 -27.94 -59.52 -13.49
N THR A 114 -26.87 -58.71 -13.53
CA THR A 114 -25.81 -58.82 -14.54
C THR A 114 -26.31 -58.76 -15.99
N CYS A 115 -27.23 -57.83 -16.27
CA CYS A 115 -27.78 -57.61 -17.61
C CYS A 115 -27.13 -56.40 -18.30
N GLU A 116 -27.08 -56.43 -19.63
CA GLU A 116 -26.65 -55.32 -20.47
C GLU A 116 -27.85 -54.79 -21.26
N PHE A 117 -28.12 -53.49 -21.16
CA PHE A 117 -29.19 -52.79 -21.85
C PHE A 117 -28.57 -51.72 -22.76
N ASP A 118 -28.66 -51.93 -24.07
CA ASP A 118 -28.16 -50.99 -25.09
C ASP A 118 -29.33 -50.50 -25.96
N GLN A 119 -29.55 -49.18 -25.97
CA GLN A 119 -30.60 -48.49 -26.73
C GLN A 119 -32.01 -49.08 -26.52
N LEU A 120 -32.31 -49.49 -25.28
CA LEU A 120 -33.53 -50.24 -24.97
C LEU A 120 -34.56 -49.40 -24.22
N PHE A 121 -35.83 -49.50 -24.62
CA PHE A 121 -36.97 -48.96 -23.87
C PHE A 121 -37.79 -50.10 -23.28
N MET A 122 -37.83 -50.19 -21.95
CA MET A 122 -38.63 -51.15 -21.20
C MET A 122 -39.55 -50.39 -20.25
N ASN A 123 -40.86 -50.58 -20.40
CA ASN A 123 -41.84 -50.04 -19.47
C ASN A 123 -42.72 -51.17 -18.95
N VAL A 124 -42.74 -51.32 -17.63
CA VAL A 124 -43.45 -52.38 -16.92
C VAL A 124 -44.59 -51.74 -16.14
N VAL A 125 -45.81 -51.90 -16.63
CA VAL A 125 -47.04 -51.32 -16.05
C VAL A 125 -47.99 -52.43 -15.54
N ASP A 126 -48.91 -52.05 -14.65
CA ASP A 126 -50.03 -52.91 -14.21
C ASP A 126 -49.67 -54.20 -13.46
N LEU A 127 -48.69 -54.12 -12.55
CA LEU A 127 -48.22 -55.25 -11.75
C LEU A 127 -48.52 -55.15 -10.24
N ASP A 128 -48.90 -56.29 -9.64
CA ASP A 128 -48.85 -56.54 -8.19
C ASP A 128 -47.42 -56.95 -7.77
N VAL A 129 -46.45 -56.02 -7.81
CA VAL A 129 -45.03 -56.32 -7.45
C VAL A 129 -44.79 -56.21 -5.95
N ALA A 130 -44.28 -57.28 -5.33
CA ALA A 130 -43.77 -57.27 -3.98
C ALA A 130 -42.30 -56.79 -3.94
N ASN A 131 -41.34 -57.46 -4.58
CA ASN A 131 -39.91 -57.03 -4.50
C ASN A 131 -39.33 -56.64 -5.86
N ILE A 132 -38.50 -55.59 -5.89
CA ILE A 132 -37.74 -55.16 -7.08
C ILE A 132 -36.25 -55.16 -6.73
N SER A 133 -35.44 -55.93 -7.47
CA SER A 133 -33.98 -55.99 -7.32
C SER A 133 -33.32 -55.77 -8.68
N ILE A 134 -32.49 -54.74 -8.83
CA ILE A 134 -31.71 -54.45 -10.03
C ILE A 134 -30.24 -54.38 -9.61
N THR A 135 -29.44 -55.36 -10.02
CA THR A 135 -28.06 -55.47 -9.56
C THR A 135 -27.05 -55.79 -10.65
N GLY A 136 -25.84 -55.23 -10.57
CA GLY A 136 -24.73 -55.61 -11.44
C GLY A 136 -24.94 -55.32 -12.94
N SER A 137 -25.88 -54.47 -13.31
CA SER A 137 -26.33 -54.30 -14.70
C SER A 137 -25.78 -53.02 -15.35
N TYR A 138 -25.60 -53.04 -16.67
CA TYR A 138 -25.12 -51.92 -17.48
C TYR A 138 -26.26 -51.34 -18.34
N PHE A 139 -26.45 -50.03 -18.33
CA PHE A 139 -27.46 -49.32 -19.10
C PHE A 139 -26.80 -48.24 -19.97
N PHE A 140 -27.01 -48.32 -21.28
CA PHE A 140 -26.51 -47.36 -22.26
C PHE A 140 -27.66 -46.90 -23.16
N GLN A 141 -27.90 -45.59 -23.23
CA GLN A 141 -29.03 -44.98 -23.96
C GLN A 141 -30.39 -45.68 -23.73
N SER A 142 -30.62 -46.16 -22.51
CA SER A 142 -31.74 -47.06 -22.19
C SER A 142 -32.68 -46.46 -21.15
N LEU A 143 -33.99 -46.68 -21.30
CA LEU A 143 -35.03 -46.28 -20.35
C LEU A 143 -35.73 -47.52 -19.79
N PHE A 144 -35.57 -47.74 -18.49
CA PHE A 144 -36.24 -48.79 -17.73
C PHE A 144 -37.22 -48.17 -16.74
N SER A 145 -38.51 -48.45 -16.89
CA SER A 145 -39.58 -47.89 -16.06
C SER A 145 -40.44 -49.01 -15.44
N VAL A 146 -40.73 -48.91 -14.15
CA VAL A 146 -41.65 -49.79 -13.42
C VAL A 146 -42.73 -48.95 -12.74
N SER A 147 -44.00 -49.25 -13.03
CA SER A 147 -45.16 -48.56 -12.46
C SER A 147 -46.27 -49.57 -12.10
N PRO A 148 -46.31 -50.09 -10.86
CA PRO A 148 -47.32 -51.01 -10.39
C PRO A 148 -48.69 -50.33 -10.24
N TYR A 149 -49.78 -51.07 -10.47
CA TYR A 149 -51.16 -50.56 -10.39
C TYR A 149 -51.78 -50.86 -9.02
N ALA A 150 -52.49 -49.87 -8.48
CA ALA A 150 -52.90 -49.81 -7.07
C ALA A 150 -54.26 -50.49 -6.76
N SER A 151 -54.65 -51.56 -7.46
CA SER A 151 -55.99 -52.15 -7.28
C SER A 151 -56.07 -53.12 -6.09
N ASN A 152 -54.97 -53.76 -5.67
CA ASN A 152 -54.94 -54.64 -4.51
C ASN A 152 -53.94 -54.14 -3.44
N PRO A 153 -54.33 -54.13 -2.14
CA PRO A 153 -53.46 -53.71 -1.04
C PRO A 153 -52.45 -54.80 -0.68
N ILE A 154 -51.67 -55.26 -1.66
CA ILE A 154 -50.54 -56.15 -1.41
C ILE A 154 -49.36 -55.26 -0.99
N GLN A 155 -48.69 -55.64 0.11
CA GLN A 155 -47.53 -54.94 0.63
C GLN A 155 -46.42 -54.90 -0.43
N PRO A 156 -45.88 -53.73 -0.81
CA PRO A 156 -44.60 -53.70 -1.48
C PRO A 156 -43.56 -54.15 -0.48
N GLY A 157 -42.80 -55.14 -0.90
CA GLY A 157 -41.54 -55.51 -0.32
C GLY A 157 -40.39 -54.58 -0.72
N HIS A 158 -39.19 -55.12 -0.61
CA HIS A 158 -37.94 -54.39 -0.64
C HIS A 158 -37.57 -53.97 -2.07
N ILE A 159 -37.17 -52.70 -2.24
CA ILE A 159 -36.58 -52.19 -3.48
C ILE A 159 -35.06 -52.14 -3.30
N ILE A 160 -34.31 -52.74 -4.21
CA ILE A 160 -32.84 -52.77 -4.20
C ILE A 160 -32.33 -52.39 -5.58
N ILE A 161 -31.56 -51.31 -5.69
CA ILE A 161 -30.84 -50.92 -6.91
C ILE A 161 -29.37 -50.80 -6.54
N ARG A 162 -28.52 -51.75 -6.94
CA ARG A 162 -27.11 -51.71 -6.54
C ARG A 162 -26.11 -52.19 -7.57
N ASP A 163 -24.90 -51.68 -7.51
CA ASP A 163 -23.79 -52.17 -8.35
C ASP A 163 -24.09 -52.04 -9.85
N ASN A 164 -24.92 -51.07 -10.28
CA ASN A 164 -25.25 -50.84 -11.70
C ASN A 164 -24.40 -49.70 -12.29
N ASP A 165 -24.20 -49.74 -13.60
CA ASP A 165 -23.53 -48.70 -14.37
C ASP A 165 -24.51 -48.13 -15.40
N ILE A 166 -24.78 -46.83 -15.31
CA ILE A 166 -25.88 -46.15 -16.01
C ILE A 166 -25.29 -44.96 -16.75
N ASP A 167 -25.16 -45.08 -18.07
CA ASP A 167 -24.43 -44.12 -18.89
C ASP A 167 -25.25 -43.61 -20.09
N THR A 168 -24.86 -42.43 -20.59
CA THR A 168 -25.35 -41.82 -21.82
C THR A 168 -26.87 -41.69 -21.87
N SER A 169 -27.42 -40.79 -21.05
CA SER A 169 -28.85 -40.44 -20.98
C SER A 169 -29.76 -41.62 -20.66
N SER A 170 -29.24 -42.61 -19.93
CA SER A 170 -30.02 -43.76 -19.46
C SER A 170 -30.84 -43.39 -18.22
N GLN A 171 -32.03 -43.98 -18.08
CA GLN A 171 -32.90 -43.71 -16.94
C GLN A 171 -33.49 -44.99 -16.36
N ILE A 172 -33.37 -45.13 -15.04
CA ILE A 172 -34.13 -46.11 -14.25
C ILE A 172 -35.24 -45.34 -13.53
N SER A 173 -36.50 -45.70 -13.73
CA SER A 173 -37.66 -45.08 -13.09
C SER A 173 -38.50 -46.11 -12.35
N ILE A 174 -38.68 -45.92 -11.05
CA ILE A 174 -39.54 -46.76 -10.22
C ILE A 174 -40.62 -45.89 -9.61
N ILE A 175 -41.84 -46.09 -10.08
CA ILE A 175 -43.06 -45.47 -9.54
C ILE A 175 -43.72 -46.50 -8.63
N THR A 176 -44.27 -46.09 -7.50
CA THR A 176 -44.74 -47.02 -6.48
C THR A 176 -45.94 -46.40 -5.76
N ALA A 177 -47.12 -47.05 -5.82
CA ALA A 177 -48.39 -46.50 -5.33
C ALA A 177 -48.93 -47.25 -4.09
N ILE A 178 -48.67 -46.65 -2.93
CA ILE A 178 -48.91 -46.98 -1.52
C ILE A 178 -50.30 -46.77 -0.87
N THR A 179 -51.17 -47.78 -0.67
CA THR A 179 -52.34 -47.63 0.24
C THR A 179 -52.22 -48.33 1.60
N SER A 180 -51.15 -49.11 1.83
CA SER A 180 -50.87 -49.86 3.07
C SER A 180 -50.09 -49.04 4.11
N THR A 181 -50.25 -49.35 5.40
CA THR A 181 -49.49 -48.79 6.53
C THR A 181 -48.18 -49.53 6.83
N SER A 182 -47.83 -50.55 6.05
CA SER A 182 -46.64 -51.37 6.29
C SER A 182 -45.37 -50.65 5.81
N PRO A 183 -44.23 -50.77 6.52
CA PRO A 183 -43.01 -50.08 6.15
C PRO A 183 -42.41 -50.63 4.85
N ILE A 184 -42.05 -49.74 3.92
CA ILE A 184 -41.30 -50.06 2.70
C ILE A 184 -39.85 -49.64 2.86
N SER A 185 -38.92 -50.50 2.47
CA SER A 185 -37.50 -50.17 2.40
C SER A 185 -37.00 -50.09 0.97
N CYS A 186 -36.30 -49.00 0.66
CA CYS A 186 -35.67 -48.77 -0.63
C CYS A 186 -34.17 -48.58 -0.41
N HIS A 187 -33.34 -49.39 -1.08
CA HIS A 187 -31.88 -49.33 -0.94
C HIS A 187 -31.22 -49.12 -2.30
N ILE A 188 -30.64 -47.94 -2.50
CA ILE A 188 -29.92 -47.56 -3.73
C ILE A 188 -28.44 -47.42 -3.39
N SER A 189 -27.58 -48.33 -3.88
CA SER A 189 -26.17 -48.32 -3.46
C SER A 189 -25.14 -48.71 -4.51
N ARG A 190 -23.95 -48.09 -4.49
CA ARG A 190 -22.83 -48.46 -5.38
C ARG A 190 -23.15 -48.43 -6.88
N ASN A 191 -24.04 -47.54 -7.32
CA ASN A 191 -24.29 -47.33 -8.75
C ASN A 191 -23.35 -46.24 -9.31
N THR A 192 -22.92 -46.40 -10.57
CA THR A 192 -22.23 -45.37 -11.37
C THR A 192 -23.25 -44.75 -12.33
N ILE A 193 -23.34 -43.42 -12.37
CA ILE A 193 -24.35 -42.67 -13.14
C ILE A 193 -23.66 -41.55 -13.91
N GLU A 194 -23.53 -41.67 -15.23
CA GLU A 194 -22.78 -40.74 -16.08
C GLU A 194 -23.56 -40.33 -17.34
N GLY A 195 -23.10 -39.28 -18.03
CA GLY A 195 -23.62 -38.87 -19.35
C GLY A 195 -25.08 -38.37 -19.36
N GLY A 196 -25.52 -37.64 -18.34
CA GLY A 196 -26.90 -37.15 -18.21
C GLY A 196 -27.90 -38.22 -17.75
N SER A 197 -27.42 -39.32 -17.17
CA SER A 197 -28.26 -40.44 -16.75
C SER A 197 -28.90 -40.22 -15.37
N SER A 198 -29.97 -40.95 -15.06
CA SER A 198 -30.65 -40.80 -13.76
C SER A 198 -31.31 -42.06 -13.20
N ILE A 199 -31.41 -42.11 -11.87
CA ILE A 199 -32.29 -43.02 -11.14
C ILE A 199 -33.41 -42.19 -10.52
N SER A 200 -34.66 -42.48 -10.87
CA SER A 200 -35.84 -41.83 -10.35
C SER A 200 -36.68 -42.80 -9.52
N TYR A 201 -37.00 -42.42 -8.28
CA TYR A 201 -37.88 -43.17 -7.40
C TYR A 201 -39.05 -42.29 -6.96
N MET A 202 -40.25 -42.64 -7.40
CA MET A 202 -41.50 -41.97 -7.06
C MET A 202 -42.36 -42.86 -6.15
N LEU A 203 -42.61 -42.40 -4.93
CA LEU A 203 -43.56 -43.02 -4.01
C LEU A 203 -44.83 -42.16 -3.88
N LYS A 204 -45.98 -42.74 -4.22
CA LYS A 204 -47.31 -42.15 -4.01
C LYS A 204 -48.04 -42.89 -2.90
N GLY A 205 -48.16 -42.38 -1.68
CA GLY A 205 -48.84 -43.12 -0.61
C GLY A 205 -48.71 -42.60 0.81
N ASP A 206 -49.30 -43.32 1.77
CA ASP A 206 -49.34 -43.00 3.21
C ASP A 206 -48.45 -43.93 4.09
N ALA A 207 -47.57 -44.73 3.49
CA ALA A 207 -46.77 -45.73 4.20
C ALA A 207 -45.52 -45.15 4.89
N ILE A 208 -45.06 -45.81 5.97
CA ILE A 208 -43.73 -45.58 6.56
C ILE A 208 -42.67 -45.97 5.54
N THR A 209 -41.68 -45.11 5.31
CA THR A 209 -40.60 -45.43 4.35
C THR A 209 -39.23 -45.29 4.97
N ASN A 210 -38.39 -46.28 4.69
CA ASN A 210 -36.98 -46.25 5.04
C ASN A 210 -36.15 -46.34 3.76
N THR A 211 -35.70 -45.20 3.29
CA THR A 211 -34.90 -45.11 2.07
C THR A 211 -33.43 -44.91 2.47
N ILE A 212 -32.55 -45.76 1.95
CA ILE A 212 -31.11 -45.70 2.18
C ILE A 212 -30.42 -45.53 0.83
N ILE A 213 -29.63 -44.47 0.69
CA ILE A 213 -28.90 -44.18 -0.53
C ILE A 213 -27.43 -44.02 -0.20
N THR A 214 -26.58 -44.93 -0.70
CA THR A 214 -25.19 -44.93 -0.29
C THR A 214 -24.16 -45.34 -1.35
N ALA A 215 -23.01 -44.68 -1.34
CA ALA A 215 -21.87 -45.03 -2.19
C ALA A 215 -22.14 -44.96 -3.70
N ASN A 216 -23.09 -44.14 -4.15
CA ASN A 216 -23.35 -43.92 -5.58
C ASN A 216 -22.43 -42.83 -6.14
N ARG A 217 -21.96 -43.01 -7.37
CA ARG A 217 -21.06 -42.10 -8.06
C ARG A 217 -21.76 -41.48 -9.26
N GLY A 218 -22.03 -40.18 -9.21
CA GLY A 218 -22.60 -39.41 -10.32
C GLY A 218 -21.60 -38.46 -10.98
N GLY A 219 -21.77 -38.20 -12.28
CA GLY A 219 -21.20 -37.06 -13.00
C GLY A 219 -21.92 -35.72 -12.70
N ASP A 220 -21.47 -34.63 -13.32
CA ASP A 220 -21.98 -33.27 -13.06
C ASP A 220 -23.39 -33.00 -13.62
N ASP A 221 -23.92 -33.86 -14.48
CA ASP A 221 -25.25 -33.78 -15.11
C ASP A 221 -26.15 -34.98 -14.77
N SER A 222 -25.66 -35.86 -13.90
CA SER A 222 -26.24 -37.18 -13.65
C SER A 222 -26.60 -37.32 -12.17
N GLY A 223 -27.72 -37.98 -11.87
CA GLY A 223 -28.29 -37.87 -10.54
C GLY A 223 -29.36 -38.86 -10.11
N ILE A 224 -29.72 -38.77 -8.85
CA ILE A 224 -30.85 -39.48 -8.26
C ILE A 224 -31.96 -38.48 -7.98
N MET A 225 -33.17 -38.77 -8.48
CA MET A 225 -34.38 -38.01 -8.22
C MET A 225 -35.32 -38.81 -7.33
N LEU A 226 -35.62 -38.28 -6.15
CA LEU A 226 -36.63 -38.87 -5.26
C LEU A 226 -37.86 -37.99 -5.24
N TYR A 227 -39.04 -38.58 -5.47
CA TYR A 227 -40.31 -37.88 -5.41
C TYR A 227 -41.28 -38.60 -4.48
N TYR A 228 -41.71 -37.93 -3.41
CA TYR A 228 -42.70 -38.45 -2.47
C TYR A 228 -44.00 -37.65 -2.62
N ALA A 229 -45.14 -38.31 -2.82
CA ALA A 229 -46.44 -37.65 -2.89
C ALA A 229 -47.50 -38.39 -2.07
N ARG A 230 -48.32 -37.64 -1.34
CA ARG A 230 -49.41 -38.23 -0.55
C ARG A 230 -50.67 -38.46 -1.39
N SER A 231 -51.25 -39.66 -1.33
CA SER A 231 -52.40 -40.04 -2.17
C SER A 231 -53.79 -39.79 -1.54
N SER A 232 -53.93 -39.65 -0.21
CA SER A 232 -55.27 -39.58 0.43
C SER A 232 -55.54 -38.27 1.20
N GLU A 233 -56.77 -37.76 1.07
CA GLU A 233 -57.30 -36.61 1.84
C GLU A 233 -57.89 -37.04 3.20
N LYS A 234 -58.03 -38.34 3.48
CA LYS A 234 -58.75 -38.86 4.65
C LYS A 234 -57.77 -39.37 5.70
N GLY A 235 -57.67 -38.65 6.82
CA GLY A 235 -56.67 -38.81 7.87
C GLY A 235 -56.72 -40.12 8.68
N LEU A 236 -56.13 -41.19 8.16
CA LEU A 236 -55.67 -42.32 8.96
C LEU A 236 -54.15 -42.48 8.86
N ALA A 237 -53.52 -42.59 10.05
CA ALA A 237 -52.12 -42.88 10.38
C ALA A 237 -51.03 -42.22 9.52
N LEU A 238 -50.27 -41.28 10.10
CA LEU A 238 -49.02 -40.78 9.50
C LEU A 238 -47.95 -41.87 9.55
N GLY A 239 -47.38 -42.22 8.40
CA GLY A 239 -46.11 -42.92 8.34
C GLY A 239 -44.95 -41.94 8.49
N ASP A 240 -43.94 -42.31 9.27
CA ASP A 240 -42.69 -41.55 9.32
C ASP A 240 -41.85 -41.85 8.06
N GLN A 241 -41.29 -40.82 7.45
CA GLN A 241 -40.33 -40.95 6.36
C GLN A 241 -38.91 -40.84 6.90
N ILE A 242 -38.10 -41.87 6.74
CA ILE A 242 -36.69 -41.89 7.13
C ILE A 242 -35.85 -42.00 5.86
N LEU A 243 -35.04 -40.99 5.59
CA LEU A 243 -34.05 -41.01 4.50
C LEU A 243 -32.63 -40.90 5.06
N SER A 244 -31.77 -41.81 4.63
CA SER A 244 -30.33 -41.78 4.91
C SER A 244 -29.52 -41.70 3.62
N ILE A 245 -28.76 -40.61 3.42
CA ILE A 245 -27.90 -40.38 2.24
C ILE A 245 -26.44 -40.32 2.69
N ARG A 246 -25.60 -41.27 2.23
CA ARG A 246 -24.19 -41.36 2.66
C ARG A 246 -23.19 -41.72 1.56
N ASN A 247 -22.02 -41.07 1.54
CA ASN A 247 -20.90 -41.40 0.65
C ASN A 247 -21.20 -41.28 -0.85
N ASN A 248 -22.04 -40.33 -1.27
CA ASN A 248 -22.41 -40.17 -2.67
C ASN A 248 -21.69 -39.01 -3.38
N THR A 249 -21.62 -39.05 -4.71
CA THR A 249 -21.12 -37.94 -5.57
C THR A 249 -22.08 -37.60 -6.72
N GLY A 250 -21.92 -36.44 -7.37
CA GLY A 250 -22.72 -35.99 -8.54
C GLY A 250 -23.74 -34.89 -8.22
N VAL A 251 -24.79 -34.73 -9.04
CA VAL A 251 -25.92 -33.79 -8.84
C VAL A 251 -27.18 -34.52 -8.36
N TRP A 252 -27.85 -34.00 -7.34
CA TRP A 252 -28.92 -34.71 -6.64
C TRP A 252 -30.09 -33.77 -6.34
N SER A 253 -31.31 -34.23 -6.61
CA SER A 253 -32.51 -33.44 -6.34
C SER A 253 -33.61 -34.30 -5.74
N MET A 254 -34.37 -33.72 -4.83
CA MET A 254 -35.48 -34.39 -4.17
C MET A 254 -36.64 -33.44 -3.97
N ALA A 255 -37.83 -33.95 -4.27
CA ALA A 255 -39.08 -33.25 -4.06
C ALA A 255 -40.04 -34.09 -3.21
N SER A 256 -40.77 -33.45 -2.30
CA SER A 256 -41.85 -34.06 -1.55
C SER A 256 -43.09 -33.17 -1.63
N GLU A 257 -44.24 -33.75 -1.98
CA GLU A 257 -45.51 -33.05 -2.10
C GLU A 257 -46.49 -33.58 -1.02
N ARG A 258 -47.11 -32.67 -0.26
CA ARG A 258 -48.00 -32.97 0.89
C ARG A 258 -47.28 -33.80 1.96
N PRO A 259 -46.27 -33.24 2.64
CA PRO A 259 -45.34 -33.99 3.50
C PRO A 259 -46.01 -34.72 4.66
N GLN A 260 -45.29 -35.69 5.22
CA GLN A 260 -45.58 -36.31 6.52
C GLN A 260 -44.44 -36.00 7.50
N ASN A 261 -44.44 -36.60 8.69
CA ASN A 261 -43.27 -36.50 9.56
C ASN A 261 -42.05 -37.09 8.85
N SER A 262 -40.94 -36.36 8.86
CA SER A 262 -39.76 -36.76 8.10
C SER A 262 -38.46 -36.57 8.89
N GLN A 263 -37.55 -37.54 8.74
CA GLN A 263 -36.22 -37.52 9.32
C GLN A 263 -35.19 -37.79 8.22
N TRP A 264 -34.36 -36.79 7.98
CA TRP A 264 -33.34 -36.79 6.93
C TRP A 264 -31.95 -36.78 7.56
N SER A 265 -31.14 -37.76 7.20
CA SER A 265 -29.74 -37.90 7.60
C SER A 265 -28.85 -37.86 6.37
N ILE A 266 -28.05 -36.81 6.21
CA ILE A 266 -27.20 -36.59 5.04
C ILE A 266 -25.76 -36.42 5.51
N ASP A 267 -24.89 -37.40 5.22
CA ASP A 267 -23.53 -37.38 5.75
C ASP A 267 -22.45 -37.96 4.83
N HIS A 268 -21.22 -37.43 4.90
CA HIS A 268 -20.06 -37.90 4.12
C HIS A 268 -20.23 -37.87 2.59
N ASN A 269 -21.07 -36.99 2.04
CA ASN A 269 -21.27 -36.86 0.60
C ASN A 269 -20.33 -35.81 -0.03
N ARG A 270 -20.04 -35.94 -1.33
CA ARG A 270 -19.29 -34.96 -2.13
C ARG A 270 -20.05 -34.68 -3.44
N MET A 271 -21.03 -33.79 -3.38
CA MET A 271 -21.98 -33.52 -4.47
C MET A 271 -21.83 -32.08 -4.97
N SER A 272 -22.11 -31.79 -6.23
CA SER A 272 -22.06 -30.41 -6.74
C SER A 272 -23.33 -29.64 -6.34
N SER A 273 -24.51 -30.22 -6.52
CA SER A 273 -25.77 -29.69 -5.98
C SER A 273 -26.57 -30.74 -5.23
N PHE A 274 -27.20 -30.32 -4.13
CA PHE A 274 -28.19 -31.10 -3.40
C PHE A 274 -29.38 -30.24 -2.99
N ASP A 275 -30.51 -30.48 -3.65
CA ASP A 275 -31.73 -29.68 -3.45
C ASP A 275 -32.86 -30.54 -2.87
N ILE A 276 -33.42 -30.11 -1.73
CA ILE A 276 -34.63 -30.65 -1.13
C ILE A 276 -35.73 -29.60 -1.18
N MET A 277 -36.84 -29.92 -1.83
CA MET A 277 -38.04 -29.08 -1.84
C MET A 277 -39.25 -29.85 -1.34
N VAL A 278 -39.86 -29.37 -0.27
CA VAL A 278 -41.10 -29.90 0.28
C VAL A 278 -42.22 -28.87 0.05
N SER A 279 -43.24 -29.26 -0.70
CA SER A 279 -44.34 -28.40 -1.14
C SER A 279 -45.72 -28.99 -0.80
N GLY A 280 -46.79 -28.22 -1.01
CA GLY A 280 -48.16 -28.70 -0.83
C GLY A 280 -48.60 -28.88 0.63
N CYS A 281 -48.05 -28.10 1.56
CA CYS A 281 -48.51 -28.09 2.95
C CYS A 281 -49.90 -27.42 3.06
N ASP A 282 -50.89 -28.17 3.53
CA ASP A 282 -52.25 -27.68 3.75
C ASP A 282 -52.34 -26.90 5.07
N SER A 283 -52.75 -25.63 4.99
CA SER A 283 -52.92 -24.74 6.16
C SER A 283 -54.14 -25.10 7.01
N THR A 284 -55.04 -25.96 6.52
CA THR A 284 -56.31 -26.30 7.16
C THR A 284 -56.27 -27.59 7.99
N ALA A 285 -55.22 -28.41 7.87
CA ALA A 285 -55.11 -29.69 8.56
C ALA A 285 -54.70 -29.50 10.03
N ALA A 286 -55.51 -30.02 10.96
CA ALA A 286 -55.28 -29.99 12.42
C ALA A 286 -54.07 -30.83 12.92
N LEU A 287 -53.22 -31.32 12.02
CA LEU A 287 -52.12 -32.23 12.33
C LEU A 287 -50.78 -31.49 12.30
N THR A 288 -50.02 -31.57 13.39
CA THR A 288 -48.68 -31.00 13.49
C THR A 288 -47.66 -31.88 12.77
N MET A 289 -47.10 -31.37 11.67
CA MET A 289 -46.04 -32.04 10.90
C MET A 289 -44.65 -31.59 11.37
N ASN A 290 -43.75 -32.56 11.57
CA ASN A 290 -42.37 -32.33 11.99
C ASN A 290 -41.40 -32.84 10.93
N SER A 291 -40.51 -31.98 10.47
CA SER A 291 -39.38 -32.36 9.61
C SER A 291 -38.06 -32.09 10.32
N TYR A 292 -37.19 -33.09 10.34
CA TYR A 292 -35.87 -33.03 10.97
C TYR A 292 -34.78 -33.33 9.93
N TYR A 293 -33.96 -32.32 9.63
CA TYR A 293 -32.84 -32.41 8.71
C TYR A 293 -31.54 -32.34 9.47
N ARG A 294 -30.70 -33.36 9.30
CA ARG A 294 -29.36 -33.39 9.87
C ARG A 294 -28.35 -33.63 8.76
N VAL A 295 -27.51 -32.62 8.53
CA VAL A 295 -26.54 -32.56 7.44
C VAL A 295 -25.14 -32.36 8.03
N TRP A 296 -24.24 -33.35 7.92
CA TRP A 296 -22.90 -33.22 8.48
C TRP A 296 -21.78 -33.92 7.73
N SER A 297 -20.56 -33.38 7.83
CA SER A 297 -19.36 -33.94 7.22
C SER A 297 -19.49 -34.12 5.69
N ASN A 298 -20.20 -33.22 5.01
CA ASN A 298 -20.37 -33.23 3.56
C ASN A 298 -19.55 -32.15 2.85
N ARG A 299 -19.40 -32.29 1.53
CA ARG A 299 -18.91 -31.27 0.63
C ARG A 299 -19.95 -31.00 -0.47
N PHE A 300 -20.50 -29.77 -0.52
CA PHE A 300 -21.47 -29.35 -1.53
C PHE A 300 -21.05 -28.05 -2.21
N ASP A 301 -21.28 -27.87 -3.52
CA ASP A 301 -21.15 -26.53 -4.12
C ASP A 301 -22.44 -25.72 -3.86
N HIS A 302 -23.60 -26.39 -3.92
CA HIS A 302 -24.91 -25.82 -3.61
C HIS A 302 -25.75 -26.77 -2.73
N LEU A 303 -26.29 -26.26 -1.62
CA LEU A 303 -27.22 -26.98 -0.75
C LEU A 303 -28.48 -26.14 -0.53
N THR A 304 -29.62 -26.62 -1.02
CA THR A 304 -30.94 -25.98 -0.79
C THR A 304 -31.84 -26.89 0.02
N LEU A 305 -32.35 -26.39 1.14
CA LEU A 305 -33.38 -27.05 1.95
C LEU A 305 -34.59 -26.12 2.06
N ALA A 306 -35.69 -26.48 1.39
CA ALA A 306 -36.95 -25.75 1.43
C ALA A 306 -38.05 -26.67 1.97
N ASP A 307 -38.68 -26.28 3.08
CA ASP A 307 -39.77 -27.05 3.69
C ASP A 307 -40.88 -26.16 4.23
N CYS A 308 -42.13 -26.56 3.99
CA CYS A 308 -43.34 -25.90 4.45
C CYS A 308 -43.99 -26.52 5.69
N ALA A 309 -43.38 -27.54 6.32
CA ALA A 309 -43.95 -28.17 7.51
C ALA A 309 -44.05 -27.22 8.72
N GLN A 310 -45.02 -27.48 9.61
CA GLN A 310 -45.29 -26.61 10.77
C GLN A 310 -44.11 -26.50 11.73
N ARG A 311 -43.34 -27.58 11.89
CA ARG A 311 -42.11 -27.62 12.70
C ARG A 311 -40.95 -28.15 11.88
N ASN A 312 -40.08 -27.25 11.49
CA ASN A 312 -38.87 -27.56 10.73
C ASN A 312 -37.64 -27.44 11.62
N TYR A 313 -36.83 -28.48 11.67
CA TYR A 313 -35.53 -28.47 12.33
C TYR A 313 -34.43 -28.70 11.30
N TYR A 314 -33.64 -27.68 11.00
CA TYR A 314 -32.44 -27.79 10.18
C TYR A 314 -31.21 -27.79 11.09
N HIS A 315 -30.37 -28.82 10.97
CA HIS A 315 -29.07 -28.89 11.64
C HIS A 315 -27.98 -29.21 10.63
N VAL A 316 -27.19 -28.19 10.30
CA VAL A 316 -26.11 -28.23 9.31
C VAL A 316 -24.79 -27.99 10.04
N GLU A 317 -23.97 -29.03 10.16
CA GLU A 317 -22.75 -29.01 10.97
C GLU A 317 -21.54 -29.62 10.24
N ASP A 318 -20.34 -29.04 10.36
CA ASP A 318 -19.11 -29.66 9.87
C ASP A 318 -19.11 -29.96 8.36
N ASN A 319 -19.56 -29.02 7.51
CA ASN A 319 -19.58 -29.19 6.05
C ASN A 319 -18.66 -28.18 5.33
N ASP A 320 -18.18 -28.54 4.13
CA ASP A 320 -17.49 -27.65 3.18
C ASP A 320 -18.47 -27.29 2.04
N LEU A 321 -18.98 -26.06 2.05
CA LEU A 321 -20.13 -25.65 1.23
C LEU A 321 -19.75 -24.49 0.29
N GLY A 322 -20.23 -24.49 -0.96
CA GLY A 322 -20.15 -23.34 -1.85
C GLY A 322 -21.28 -22.35 -1.62
N SER A 323 -22.48 -22.81 -1.27
CA SER A 323 -23.60 -21.99 -0.81
C SER A 323 -24.65 -22.83 -0.09
N LEU A 324 -25.34 -22.22 0.86
CA LEU A 324 -26.40 -22.82 1.67
C LEU A 324 -27.65 -21.93 1.63
N SER A 325 -28.78 -22.50 1.21
CA SER A 325 -30.08 -21.83 1.23
C SER A 325 -31.08 -22.64 2.05
N LEU A 326 -31.49 -22.09 3.19
CA LEU A 326 -32.54 -22.62 4.07
C LEU A 326 -33.81 -21.78 3.91
N SER A 327 -34.89 -22.38 3.44
CA SER A 327 -36.20 -21.73 3.29
C SER A 327 -37.24 -22.44 4.13
N PHE A 328 -37.93 -21.69 4.97
CA PHE A 328 -39.12 -22.16 5.68
C PHE A 328 -40.33 -21.68 4.87
N GLU A 329 -40.74 -22.44 3.85
CA GLU A 329 -41.76 -21.97 2.90
C GLU A 329 -43.13 -21.86 3.57
N ILE A 330 -43.81 -20.71 3.40
CA ILE A 330 -45.26 -20.61 3.61
C ILE A 330 -45.83 -20.04 2.33
N LEU A 331 -46.63 -20.83 1.61
CA LEU A 331 -47.41 -20.35 0.46
C LEU A 331 -48.66 -19.57 0.90
N ASP A 332 -49.03 -19.62 2.17
CA ASP A 332 -50.26 -19.03 2.68
C ASP A 332 -50.06 -17.75 3.50
N THR A 333 -50.66 -16.66 3.03
CA THR A 333 -50.59 -15.31 3.63
C THR A 333 -51.43 -15.16 4.91
N TYR A 334 -52.06 -16.24 5.38
CA TYR A 334 -52.90 -16.23 6.57
C TYR A 334 -52.10 -15.90 7.85
N ARG A 335 -52.52 -14.84 8.54
CA ARG A 335 -51.89 -14.28 9.76
C ARG A 335 -51.88 -15.21 10.99
N GLY A 336 -52.38 -16.46 10.89
CA GLY A 336 -52.58 -17.37 12.03
C GLY A 336 -51.71 -18.63 12.05
N SER A 337 -50.87 -18.89 11.04
CA SER A 337 -50.06 -20.11 10.99
C SER A 337 -48.80 -19.98 11.87
N TYR A 338 -48.77 -20.74 12.97
CA TYR A 338 -47.63 -20.87 13.87
C TYR A 338 -46.57 -21.80 13.26
N LEU A 339 -45.84 -21.35 12.24
CA LEU A 339 -44.58 -22.02 11.92
C LEU A 339 -43.65 -21.86 13.12
N LYS A 340 -43.07 -22.96 13.61
CA LYS A 340 -41.99 -22.96 14.60
C LYS A 340 -40.78 -23.60 13.97
N GLY A 341 -39.87 -22.79 13.45
CA GLY A 341 -38.63 -23.25 12.83
C GLY A 341 -37.47 -23.24 13.80
N LYS A 342 -36.58 -24.23 13.74
CA LYS A 342 -35.25 -24.16 14.37
C LYS A 342 -34.17 -24.43 13.32
N ALA A 343 -33.26 -23.48 13.13
CA ALA A 343 -32.11 -23.62 12.26
C ALA A 343 -30.82 -23.53 13.08
N VAL A 344 -29.97 -24.55 13.00
CA VAL A 344 -28.65 -24.61 13.61
C VAL A 344 -27.62 -24.83 12.51
N VAL A 345 -26.81 -23.81 12.22
CA VAL A 345 -25.74 -23.85 11.22
C VAL A 345 -24.42 -23.60 11.93
N ARG A 346 -23.59 -24.63 12.09
CA ARG A 346 -22.34 -24.49 12.85
C ARG A 346 -21.13 -25.22 12.29
N GLN A 347 -19.93 -24.70 12.54
CA GLN A 347 -18.67 -25.37 12.16
C GLN A 347 -18.55 -25.66 10.65
N ASN A 348 -19.18 -24.86 9.79
CA ASN A 348 -19.08 -25.04 8.34
C ASN A 348 -18.02 -24.12 7.73
N ARG A 349 -17.39 -24.57 6.65
CA ARG A 349 -16.48 -23.79 5.81
C ARG A 349 -17.17 -23.46 4.50
N MET A 350 -17.13 -22.19 4.11
CA MET A 350 -17.82 -21.65 2.95
C MET A 350 -16.81 -20.98 2.01
N VAL A 351 -16.55 -21.60 0.87
CA VAL A 351 -15.54 -21.14 -0.10
C VAL A 351 -16.10 -21.16 -1.53
N HIS A 352 -15.85 -20.09 -2.31
CA HIS A 352 -16.11 -19.99 -3.76
C HIS A 352 -17.55 -19.67 -4.27
N GLY A 353 -18.45 -19.02 -3.50
CA GLY A 353 -19.86 -18.89 -3.92
C GLY A 353 -20.27 -17.70 -4.81
N GLY A 354 -19.36 -17.18 -5.63
CA GLY A 354 -19.68 -16.21 -6.70
C GLY A 354 -20.43 -14.96 -6.19
N ASN A 355 -21.59 -14.67 -6.81
CA ASN A 355 -22.39 -13.46 -6.54
C ASN A 355 -23.57 -13.68 -5.56
N THR A 356 -23.66 -14.83 -4.90
CA THR A 356 -24.78 -15.19 -4.01
C THR A 356 -24.41 -15.10 -2.53
N SER A 357 -25.37 -15.29 -1.62
CA SER A 357 -25.10 -15.38 -0.18
C SER A 357 -24.57 -16.76 0.20
N ALA A 358 -23.54 -16.82 1.05
CA ALA A 358 -22.99 -18.10 1.50
C ALA A 358 -23.98 -18.88 2.37
N ILE A 359 -24.65 -18.18 3.28
CA ILE A 359 -25.75 -18.71 4.09
C ILE A 359 -26.96 -17.81 3.88
N SER A 360 -28.06 -18.36 3.39
CA SER A 360 -29.34 -17.67 3.28
C SER A 360 -30.40 -18.38 4.12
N ILE A 361 -31.05 -17.68 5.04
CA ILE A 361 -32.15 -18.19 5.86
C ILE A 361 -33.37 -17.30 5.64
N LYS A 362 -34.49 -17.89 5.20
CA LYS A 362 -35.68 -17.11 4.79
C LYS A 362 -36.96 -17.58 5.46
N ASN A 363 -37.89 -16.65 5.65
CA ASN A 363 -39.31 -16.88 5.97
C ASN A 363 -39.58 -17.58 7.33
N VAL A 364 -38.74 -17.33 8.35
CA VAL A 364 -38.95 -17.91 9.68
C VAL A 364 -39.92 -17.07 10.49
N ARG A 365 -40.93 -17.70 11.08
CA ARG A 365 -41.79 -17.10 12.12
C ARG A 365 -41.62 -17.87 13.42
N SER A 366 -41.72 -17.19 14.57
CA SER A 366 -41.73 -17.82 15.91
C SER A 366 -40.67 -18.92 16.11
N GLY A 367 -39.45 -18.70 15.62
CA GLY A 367 -38.40 -19.72 15.54
C GLY A 367 -37.12 -19.39 16.30
N MET A 368 -36.17 -20.32 16.26
CA MET A 368 -34.82 -20.18 16.83
C MET A 368 -33.77 -20.39 15.74
N ILE A 369 -32.95 -19.37 15.48
CA ILE A 369 -31.89 -19.43 14.47
C ILE A 369 -30.55 -19.28 15.19
N THR A 370 -29.65 -20.23 15.00
CA THR A 370 -28.30 -20.21 15.55
C THR A 370 -27.29 -20.44 14.44
N VAL A 371 -26.45 -19.43 14.16
CA VAL A 371 -25.35 -19.52 13.20
C VAL A 371 -24.04 -19.29 13.92
N SER A 372 -23.20 -20.32 14.06
CA SER A 372 -21.97 -20.20 14.86
C SER A 372 -20.75 -20.94 14.36
N ASN A 373 -19.55 -20.44 14.64
CA ASN A 373 -18.29 -21.11 14.26
C ASN A 373 -18.15 -21.38 12.74
N ASN A 374 -18.73 -20.55 11.86
CA ASN A 374 -18.59 -20.73 10.41
C ASN A 374 -17.50 -19.81 9.83
N THR A 375 -16.82 -20.25 8.78
CA THR A 375 -15.80 -19.46 8.05
C THR A 375 -16.26 -19.20 6.61
N ILE A 376 -16.35 -17.94 6.21
CA ILE A 376 -16.94 -17.52 4.92
C ILE A 376 -15.96 -16.63 4.15
N THR A 377 -15.53 -17.07 2.96
CA THR A 377 -14.53 -16.36 2.14
C THR A 377 -14.79 -16.54 0.64
N GLY A 378 -14.40 -15.54 -0.18
CA GLY A 378 -14.43 -15.68 -1.65
C GLY A 378 -15.78 -15.42 -2.34
N TYR A 379 -16.64 -14.61 -1.74
CA TYR A 379 -17.92 -14.19 -2.32
C TYR A 379 -17.88 -12.70 -2.68
N SER A 380 -18.26 -12.38 -3.92
CA SER A 380 -18.25 -11.04 -4.49
C SER A 380 -19.68 -10.57 -4.70
N ALA A 381 -20.30 -9.95 -3.70
CA ALA A 381 -21.72 -9.69 -3.79
C ALA A 381 -22.01 -8.20 -4.01
N ALA A 382 -22.46 -7.88 -5.23
CA ALA A 382 -23.14 -6.64 -5.56
C ALA A 382 -24.59 -6.58 -5.00
N SER A 383 -25.11 -7.67 -4.43
CA SER A 383 -26.50 -7.77 -3.94
C SER A 383 -26.72 -8.73 -2.75
N GLY A 384 -25.69 -9.36 -2.21
CA GLY A 384 -25.79 -10.42 -1.20
C GLY A 384 -24.87 -10.22 0.00
N ALA A 385 -25.22 -10.80 1.14
CA ALA A 385 -24.35 -10.88 2.32
C ALA A 385 -23.75 -12.28 2.47
N GLY A 386 -22.61 -12.43 3.16
CA GLY A 386 -22.05 -13.72 3.56
C GLY A 386 -23.09 -14.53 4.33
N ILE A 387 -23.73 -13.90 5.32
CA ILE A 387 -24.92 -14.44 6.00
C ILE A 387 -26.10 -13.50 5.74
N ASN A 388 -27.15 -13.99 5.13
CA ASN A 388 -28.36 -13.24 4.81
C ASN A 388 -29.58 -13.89 5.45
N MET A 389 -30.27 -13.16 6.31
CA MET A 389 -31.54 -13.58 6.93
C MET A 389 -32.64 -12.62 6.51
N PHE A 390 -33.70 -13.16 5.88
CA PHE A 390 -34.75 -12.33 5.29
C PHE A 390 -36.15 -12.79 5.70
N ASN A 391 -37.04 -11.82 5.95
CA ASN A 391 -38.43 -12.06 6.34
C ASN A 391 -38.54 -12.93 7.61
N ILE A 392 -37.81 -12.54 8.65
CA ILE A 392 -37.83 -13.23 9.95
C ILE A 392 -38.76 -12.49 10.92
N MET A 393 -39.63 -13.20 11.64
CA MET A 393 -40.61 -12.57 12.53
C MET A 393 -40.71 -13.28 13.87
N ALA A 394 -40.85 -12.52 14.96
CA ALA A 394 -41.08 -13.03 16.32
C ALA A 394 -40.11 -14.17 16.74
N SER A 395 -38.84 -14.11 16.30
CA SER A 395 -37.87 -15.20 16.46
C SER A 395 -36.67 -14.82 17.33
N ASP A 396 -35.96 -15.82 17.85
CA ASP A 396 -34.68 -15.64 18.54
C ASP A 396 -33.53 -15.97 17.56
N ILE A 397 -32.72 -14.96 17.23
CA ILE A 397 -31.59 -15.05 16.30
C ILE A 397 -30.29 -14.90 17.09
N VAL A 398 -29.39 -15.88 16.98
CA VAL A 398 -28.06 -15.85 17.59
C VAL A 398 -27.01 -16.11 16.50
N VAL A 399 -26.13 -15.14 16.27
CA VAL A 399 -25.00 -15.25 15.36
C VAL A 399 -23.72 -15.05 16.14
N SER A 400 -22.89 -16.09 16.28
CA SER A 400 -21.68 -15.99 17.11
C SER A 400 -20.45 -16.73 16.62
N HIS A 401 -19.25 -16.20 16.88
CA HIS A 401 -17.98 -16.86 16.52
C HIS A 401 -17.80 -17.15 15.02
N ASN A 402 -18.44 -16.40 14.13
CA ASN A 402 -18.26 -16.56 12.69
C ASN A 402 -17.15 -15.63 12.17
N SER A 403 -16.46 -16.05 11.10
CA SER A 403 -15.47 -15.25 10.39
C SER A 403 -15.92 -15.02 8.94
N ALA A 404 -16.03 -13.77 8.50
CA ALA A 404 -16.50 -13.42 7.17
C ALA A 404 -15.62 -12.33 6.50
N SER A 405 -15.15 -12.63 5.29
CA SER A 405 -14.40 -11.71 4.43
C SER A 405 -14.89 -11.78 2.98
N THR A 406 -16.06 -11.18 2.74
CA THR A 406 -16.87 -11.27 1.51
C THR A 406 -17.65 -9.97 1.27
N GLY A 407 -18.60 -9.89 0.32
CA GLY A 407 -19.46 -8.71 0.07
C GLY A 407 -19.99 -7.93 1.30
N ALA A 408 -21.26 -8.03 1.67
CA ALA A 408 -21.69 -7.61 3.02
C ALA A 408 -21.48 -8.78 3.99
N ALA A 409 -21.01 -8.60 5.23
CA ALA A 409 -20.71 -9.78 6.07
C ALA A 409 -21.99 -10.45 6.63
N LEU A 410 -22.88 -9.67 7.25
CA LEU A 410 -24.13 -10.13 7.86
C LEU A 410 -25.28 -9.16 7.60
N SER A 411 -26.39 -9.69 7.10
CA SER A 411 -27.63 -8.95 6.82
C SER A 411 -28.81 -9.65 7.49
N VAL A 412 -29.55 -8.94 8.34
CA VAL A 412 -30.71 -9.47 9.08
C VAL A 412 -31.91 -8.54 8.89
N VAL A 413 -32.93 -9.00 8.17
CA VAL A 413 -34.21 -8.31 8.01
C VAL A 413 -35.26 -9.04 8.85
N SER A 414 -35.57 -8.48 10.02
CA SER A 414 -36.44 -9.12 11.01
C SER A 414 -37.40 -8.15 11.70
N ALA A 415 -38.53 -8.66 12.19
CA ALA A 415 -39.51 -7.91 12.98
C ALA A 415 -39.89 -8.67 14.27
N GLU A 416 -40.18 -7.94 15.35
CA GLU A 416 -40.58 -8.46 16.67
C GLU A 416 -39.63 -9.53 17.25
N SER A 417 -38.38 -9.56 16.78
CA SER A 417 -37.40 -10.63 17.06
C SER A 417 -36.35 -10.17 18.07
N ASN A 418 -35.66 -11.12 18.71
CA ASN A 418 -34.47 -10.88 19.50
C ASN A 418 -33.24 -11.25 18.67
N VAL A 419 -32.35 -10.29 18.42
CA VAL A 419 -31.15 -10.48 17.59
C VAL A 419 -29.92 -10.33 18.46
N THR A 420 -29.11 -11.39 18.57
CA THR A 420 -27.83 -11.37 19.30
C THR A 420 -26.69 -11.68 18.34
N VAL A 421 -25.77 -10.75 18.20
CA VAL A 421 -24.57 -10.85 17.37
C VAL A 421 -23.35 -10.67 18.27
N GLU A 422 -22.58 -11.74 18.49
CA GLU A 422 -21.44 -11.70 19.42
C GLU A 422 -20.21 -12.49 18.97
N TYR A 423 -19.01 -12.00 19.28
CA TYR A 423 -17.76 -12.70 18.97
C TYR A 423 -17.52 -12.99 17.48
N ASN A 424 -18.09 -12.20 16.57
CA ASN A 424 -17.89 -12.39 15.12
C ASN A 424 -16.73 -11.52 14.61
N ASN A 425 -16.00 -12.04 13.62
CA ASN A 425 -14.93 -11.35 12.92
C ASN A 425 -15.34 -11.04 11.48
N MET A 426 -15.48 -9.77 11.15
CA MET A 426 -15.96 -9.28 9.85
C MET A 426 -14.91 -8.36 9.25
N THR A 427 -14.09 -8.88 8.34
CA THR A 427 -12.93 -8.17 7.81
C THR A 427 -12.97 -8.01 6.29
N GLN A 428 -12.60 -6.84 5.79
CA GLN A 428 -12.45 -6.55 4.35
C GLN A 428 -13.73 -6.80 3.53
N ASN A 429 -14.89 -6.55 4.14
CA ASN A 429 -16.17 -6.74 3.47
C ASN A 429 -16.55 -5.50 2.64
N VAL A 430 -16.96 -5.68 1.38
CA VAL A 430 -17.32 -4.59 0.46
C VAL A 430 -18.75 -4.76 -0.04
N ALA A 431 -19.65 -3.90 0.41
CA ALA A 431 -21.07 -3.93 0.03
C ALA A 431 -21.46 -2.76 -0.88
N SER A 432 -22.50 -2.97 -1.71
CA SER A 432 -23.00 -2.01 -2.72
C SER A 432 -24.14 -1.11 -2.24
N LEU A 433 -24.85 -1.46 -1.16
CA LEU A 433 -26.08 -0.78 -0.75
C LEU A 433 -25.86 0.04 0.53
N ASN A 434 -25.90 -0.58 1.72
CA ASN A 434 -26.09 0.18 2.97
C ASN A 434 -25.10 -0.13 4.11
N CYS A 435 -24.60 -1.37 4.24
CA CYS A 435 -23.72 -1.75 5.35
C CYS A 435 -22.60 -2.70 4.91
N GLY A 436 -21.36 -2.44 5.36
CA GLY A 436 -20.19 -3.24 5.02
C GLY A 436 -20.10 -4.51 5.86
N ALA A 437 -20.06 -4.38 7.19
CA ALA A 437 -19.97 -5.52 8.10
C ALA A 437 -21.36 -6.07 8.50
N LEU A 438 -22.21 -5.27 9.14
CA LEU A 438 -23.47 -5.74 9.73
C LEU A 438 -24.66 -4.81 9.43
N GLY A 439 -25.78 -5.36 8.97
CA GLY A 439 -27.06 -4.64 8.91
C GLY A 439 -28.19 -5.39 9.61
N VAL A 440 -28.92 -4.68 10.47
CA VAL A 440 -30.14 -5.17 11.15
C VAL A 440 -31.29 -4.21 10.85
N TRP A 441 -32.25 -4.68 10.06
CA TRP A 441 -33.42 -3.90 9.61
C TRP A 441 -34.72 -4.45 10.18
N GLY A 442 -35.67 -3.52 10.38
CA GLY A 442 -37.01 -3.81 10.90
C GLY A 442 -37.13 -3.53 12.40
N TYR A 443 -38.38 -3.47 12.90
CA TYR A 443 -38.66 -3.17 14.29
C TYR A 443 -38.52 -4.42 15.15
N ASN A 444 -37.44 -4.52 15.93
CA ASN A 444 -37.12 -5.70 16.74
C ASN A 444 -37.42 -5.47 18.23
N LYS A 445 -37.54 -6.55 19.02
CA LYS A 445 -37.72 -6.41 20.48
C LYS A 445 -36.40 -6.06 21.15
N ARG A 446 -35.35 -6.81 20.81
CA ARG A 446 -34.01 -6.60 21.37
C ARG A 446 -32.93 -6.85 20.33
N VAL A 447 -31.93 -5.98 20.28
CA VAL A 447 -30.73 -6.16 19.46
C VAL A 447 -29.49 -6.03 20.35
N ILE A 448 -28.65 -7.06 20.40
CA ILE A 448 -27.38 -7.07 21.14
C ILE A 448 -26.25 -7.27 20.14
N LEU A 449 -25.27 -6.36 20.15
CA LEU A 449 -24.07 -6.41 19.33
C LEU A 449 -22.85 -6.20 20.22
N ARG A 450 -22.09 -7.27 20.46
CA ARG A 450 -20.94 -7.18 21.38
C ARG A 450 -19.75 -8.04 21.00
N ASN A 451 -18.56 -7.64 21.46
CA ASN A 451 -17.32 -8.41 21.27
C ASN A 451 -17.02 -8.78 19.80
N CYS A 452 -17.51 -8.00 18.83
CA CYS A 452 -17.26 -8.23 17.41
C CYS A 452 -16.11 -7.38 16.90
N THR A 453 -15.37 -7.90 15.90
CA THR A 453 -14.32 -7.15 15.18
C THR A 453 -14.82 -6.82 13.78
N MET A 454 -14.72 -5.54 13.40
CA MET A 454 -15.12 -5.00 12.10
C MET A 454 -13.95 -4.23 11.51
N ASP A 455 -13.18 -4.86 10.61
CA ASP A 455 -11.91 -4.31 10.11
C ASP A 455 -11.97 -4.07 8.61
N ARG A 456 -11.66 -2.84 8.17
CA ARG A 456 -11.56 -2.43 6.75
C ARG A 456 -12.77 -2.79 5.89
N ASN A 457 -13.97 -2.68 6.45
CA ASN A 457 -15.21 -2.87 5.70
C ASN A 457 -15.59 -1.60 4.94
N ARG A 458 -16.27 -1.72 3.80
CA ARG A 458 -16.65 -0.62 2.89
C ARG A 458 -18.12 -0.76 2.47
N ALA A 459 -18.85 0.34 2.51
CA ALA A 459 -20.18 0.47 1.89
C ALA A 459 -20.50 1.95 1.63
N PRO A 460 -21.50 2.29 0.80
CA PRO A 460 -21.86 3.68 0.53
C PRO A 460 -22.35 4.45 1.77
N GLN A 461 -23.12 3.80 2.65
CA GLN A 461 -23.71 4.48 3.82
C GLN A 461 -22.92 4.21 5.11
N THR A 462 -22.78 2.94 5.53
CA THR A 462 -22.13 2.58 6.80
C THR A 462 -21.10 1.47 6.62
N SER A 463 -19.84 1.69 7.00
CA SER A 463 -18.81 0.65 6.86
C SER A 463 -18.93 -0.47 7.90
N ALA A 464 -19.18 -0.13 9.16
CA ALA A 464 -19.17 -1.10 10.26
C ALA A 464 -20.55 -1.72 10.49
N PHE A 465 -21.52 -0.94 10.96
CA PHE A 465 -22.86 -1.48 11.21
C PHE A 465 -24.00 -0.48 11.03
N TYR A 466 -25.18 -1.00 10.73
CA TYR A 466 -26.44 -0.28 10.65
C TYR A 466 -27.52 -1.01 11.45
N VAL A 467 -28.05 -0.40 12.51
CA VAL A 467 -29.15 -0.95 13.31
C VAL A 467 -30.32 0.04 13.31
N THR A 468 -31.47 -0.36 12.79
CA THR A 468 -32.67 0.50 12.62
C THR A 468 -33.32 0.92 13.94
N SER A 469 -34.30 0.15 14.43
CA SER A 469 -35.06 0.46 15.64
C SER A 469 -35.41 -0.82 16.38
N ALA A 470 -35.29 -0.80 17.70
CA ALA A 470 -35.76 -1.87 18.58
C ALA A 470 -36.21 -1.29 19.92
N ASP A 471 -36.98 -2.06 20.71
CA ASP A 471 -37.35 -1.65 22.08
C ASP A 471 -36.09 -1.47 22.94
N SER A 472 -35.07 -2.30 22.73
CA SER A 472 -33.76 -2.21 23.38
C SER A 472 -32.63 -2.55 22.39
N ILE A 473 -31.63 -1.67 22.28
CA ILE A 473 -30.40 -1.91 21.52
C ILE A 473 -29.20 -1.77 22.46
N GLU A 474 -28.33 -2.78 22.47
CA GLU A 474 -27.08 -2.80 23.23
C GLU A 474 -25.91 -3.00 22.27
N VAL A 475 -25.05 -1.99 22.12
CA VAL A 475 -23.83 -2.08 21.28
C VAL A 475 -22.60 -1.79 22.14
N THR A 476 -21.82 -2.80 22.51
CA THR A 476 -20.72 -2.68 23.49
C THR A 476 -19.51 -3.55 23.15
N ASN A 477 -18.29 -3.16 23.52
CA ASN A 477 -17.06 -3.96 23.39
C ASN A 477 -16.75 -4.44 21.96
N ASN A 478 -17.14 -3.70 20.93
CA ASN A 478 -16.77 -4.00 19.54
C ASN A 478 -15.50 -3.24 19.14
N THR A 479 -14.70 -3.81 18.25
CA THR A 479 -13.51 -3.17 17.68
C THR A 479 -13.76 -2.82 16.22
N ILE A 480 -13.65 -1.55 15.86
CA ILE A 480 -13.94 -1.03 14.52
C ILE A 480 -12.69 -0.35 13.97
N ARG A 481 -12.20 -0.81 12.82
CA ARG A 481 -11.07 -0.20 12.09
C ARG A 481 -11.53 0.20 10.69
N VAL A 482 -11.47 1.49 10.40
CA VAL A 482 -12.01 2.06 9.15
C VAL A 482 -10.95 2.08 8.06
N ASP A 483 -11.35 1.84 6.82
CA ASP A 483 -10.46 1.83 5.66
C ASP A 483 -10.19 3.24 5.10
N ALA A 484 -9.00 3.47 4.55
CA ALA A 484 -8.52 4.76 4.07
C ALA A 484 -8.96 5.12 2.63
N VAL A 485 -9.31 4.11 1.81
CA VAL A 485 -9.31 4.25 0.34
C VAL A 485 -10.50 5.01 -0.24
N ASN A 486 -11.65 5.11 0.47
CA ASN A 486 -12.87 5.76 -0.06
C ASN A 486 -13.49 6.82 0.88
N SER A 487 -12.87 7.14 2.02
CA SER A 487 -13.43 8.08 3.01
C SER A 487 -13.09 9.56 2.73
N MET A 488 -12.52 9.86 1.55
CA MET A 488 -12.16 11.23 1.15
C MET A 488 -13.33 12.02 0.54
N GLU A 489 -14.43 11.37 0.18
CA GLU A 489 -15.69 12.05 -0.19
C GLU A 489 -16.58 12.18 1.05
N GLU A 490 -16.99 13.42 1.33
CA GLU A 490 -17.84 13.92 2.43
C GLU A 490 -18.33 12.89 3.49
N GLY A 491 -17.67 12.88 4.65
CA GLY A 491 -18.25 12.37 5.91
C GLY A 491 -18.73 10.91 5.88
N HIS A 492 -17.80 9.96 5.75
CA HIS A 492 -18.14 8.55 5.78
C HIS A 492 -18.68 8.12 7.15
N THR A 493 -19.97 7.77 7.18
CA THR A 493 -20.60 7.22 8.39
C THR A 493 -20.09 5.80 8.60
N ILE A 494 -19.67 5.49 9.82
CA ILE A 494 -19.10 4.19 10.18
C ILE A 494 -20.19 3.30 10.78
N ALA A 495 -20.98 3.88 11.67
CA ALA A 495 -21.92 3.15 12.49
C ALA A 495 -23.18 3.99 12.74
N THR A 496 -24.34 3.34 12.69
CA THR A 496 -25.63 3.95 13.05
C THR A 496 -26.49 3.04 13.91
N SER A 497 -27.24 3.64 14.82
CA SER A 497 -28.15 2.94 15.73
C SER A 497 -29.36 3.81 16.09
N GLY A 498 -30.55 3.21 16.20
CA GLY A 498 -31.75 3.89 16.72
C GLY A 498 -31.71 4.25 18.21
N GLN A 499 -30.75 3.71 18.98
CA GLN A 499 -30.51 4.03 20.39
C GLN A 499 -29.01 4.30 20.64
N PRO A 500 -28.62 4.89 21.79
CA PRO A 500 -27.23 5.24 22.06
C PRO A 500 -26.24 4.08 21.89
N ILE A 501 -25.16 4.34 21.16
CA ILE A 501 -24.04 3.41 21.00
C ILE A 501 -23.11 3.60 22.21
N SER A 502 -22.72 2.51 22.89
CA SER A 502 -21.86 2.60 24.06
C SER A 502 -20.48 3.16 23.72
N LEU A 503 -19.89 3.99 24.59
CA LEU A 503 -18.52 4.47 24.43
C LEU A 503 -17.46 3.39 24.73
N TYR A 504 -17.87 2.24 25.26
CA TYR A 504 -17.01 1.08 25.48
C TYR A 504 -16.77 0.26 24.19
N ASN A 505 -16.90 0.87 23.01
CA ASN A 505 -16.44 0.29 21.76
C ASN A 505 -15.12 0.96 21.37
N ASP A 506 -14.23 0.22 20.72
CA ASP A 506 -12.97 0.76 20.23
C ASP A 506 -13.11 1.11 18.74
N VAL A 507 -12.78 2.34 18.36
CA VAL A 507 -12.87 2.85 16.98
C VAL A 507 -11.55 3.46 16.56
N TYR A 508 -11.05 3.07 15.40
CA TYR A 508 -9.83 3.60 14.80
C TYR A 508 -10.14 4.16 13.41
N CYS A 509 -10.07 5.48 13.28
CA CYS A 509 -10.15 6.15 11.98
C CYS A 509 -8.85 5.99 11.18
N PRO A 510 -8.89 6.23 9.85
CA PRO A 510 -7.67 6.38 9.06
C PRO A 510 -6.86 7.60 9.51
N SER A 511 -5.57 7.63 9.16
CA SER A 511 -4.71 8.80 9.38
C SER A 511 -5.32 10.07 8.81
N GLN A 512 -5.20 11.19 9.53
CA GLN A 512 -5.70 12.53 9.15
C GLN A 512 -7.24 12.67 9.15
N MET A 513 -7.96 11.70 9.73
CA MET A 513 -9.41 11.77 9.88
C MET A 513 -9.80 11.93 11.34
N GLN A 514 -10.71 12.87 11.59
CA GLN A 514 -11.30 13.07 12.90
C GLN A 514 -12.46 12.10 13.14
N LEU A 515 -12.60 11.64 14.37
CA LEU A 515 -13.76 10.87 14.81
C LEU A 515 -14.87 11.81 15.30
N ARG A 516 -16.05 11.74 14.66
CA ARG A 516 -17.25 12.49 15.05
C ARG A 516 -18.28 11.55 15.66
N LEU A 517 -18.71 11.87 16.88
CA LEU A 517 -19.75 11.13 17.60
C LEU A 517 -21.00 12.01 17.69
N ASN A 518 -22.04 11.69 16.92
CA ASN A 518 -23.32 12.39 17.02
C ASN A 518 -24.24 11.68 18.02
N CYS A 519 -24.51 12.35 19.13
CA CYS A 519 -25.28 11.82 20.26
C CYS A 519 -26.65 12.51 20.48
N SER A 520 -27.06 13.41 19.59
CA SER A 520 -28.23 14.30 19.83
C SER A 520 -29.27 14.29 18.70
N SER A 521 -29.37 13.21 17.94
CA SER A 521 -30.39 13.03 16.88
C SER A 521 -31.29 11.83 17.15
N SER A 522 -32.40 11.72 16.41
CA SER A 522 -33.28 10.54 16.39
C SER A 522 -32.58 9.25 15.94
N LEU A 523 -31.39 9.38 15.34
CA LEU A 523 -30.48 8.29 14.97
C LEU A 523 -29.08 8.63 15.51
N PHE A 524 -28.48 7.74 16.28
CA PHE A 524 -27.10 7.88 16.77
C PHE A 524 -26.15 7.47 15.67
N SER A 525 -25.21 8.33 15.29
CA SER A 525 -24.27 8.06 14.20
C SER A 525 -22.84 8.43 14.57
N TRP A 526 -21.90 7.55 14.21
CA TRP A 526 -20.46 7.77 14.33
C TRP A 526 -19.86 7.84 12.94
N ALA A 527 -18.95 8.80 12.71
CA ALA A 527 -18.35 9.03 11.40
C ALA A 527 -16.85 9.34 11.52
N CYS A 528 -16.08 8.93 10.51
CA CYS A 528 -14.72 9.42 10.30
C CYS A 528 -14.80 10.41 9.13
N SER A 529 -14.34 11.64 9.34
CA SER A 529 -14.33 12.64 8.27
C SER A 529 -12.97 13.33 8.19
N PRO A 530 -12.58 13.84 7.02
CA PRO A 530 -11.42 14.72 6.93
C PRO A 530 -11.66 16.02 7.72
N CYS A 531 -10.56 16.72 8.00
CA CYS A 531 -10.60 18.11 8.46
C CYS A 531 -11.00 19.04 7.31
N GLN A 532 -11.64 20.18 7.64
CA GLN A 532 -11.98 21.19 6.64
C GLN A 532 -10.72 21.91 6.16
N ASP A 533 -10.76 22.51 4.96
CA ASP A 533 -9.68 23.35 4.46
C ASP A 533 -9.32 24.44 5.49
N GLY A 534 -8.02 24.65 5.70
CA GLY A 534 -7.52 25.53 6.77
C GLY A 534 -7.44 24.87 8.15
N SER A 535 -7.67 23.56 8.28
CA SER A 535 -7.45 22.80 9.51
C SER A 535 -6.83 21.43 9.21
N TYR A 536 -6.16 20.82 10.20
CA TYR A 536 -5.48 19.54 10.02
C TYR A 536 -5.52 18.66 11.27
N LEU A 537 -5.10 17.39 11.09
CA LEU A 537 -4.87 16.42 12.14
C LEU A 537 -3.66 15.56 11.74
N LEU A 538 -2.62 15.51 12.59
CA LEU A 538 -1.41 14.71 12.32
C LEU A 538 -1.64 13.22 12.57
N GLU A 539 -2.47 12.91 13.56
CA GLU A 539 -2.82 11.55 13.95
C GLU A 539 -4.19 11.12 13.41
N ALA A 540 -4.71 9.99 13.89
CA ALA A 540 -6.04 9.49 13.58
C ALA A 540 -6.96 9.65 14.79
N GLY A 541 -8.24 9.94 14.54
CA GLY A 541 -9.28 9.90 15.56
C GLY A 541 -9.44 8.49 16.13
N VAL A 542 -9.38 8.39 17.46
CA VAL A 542 -9.50 7.10 18.17
C VAL A 542 -10.50 7.21 19.31
N LEU A 543 -11.35 6.20 19.45
CA LEU A 543 -12.10 5.92 20.67
C LEU A 543 -11.54 4.63 21.25
N ARG A 544 -11.10 4.65 22.51
CA ARG A 544 -10.58 3.48 23.20
C ARG A 544 -11.04 3.48 24.65
N GLN A 545 -11.71 2.42 25.09
CA GLN A 545 -12.17 2.26 26.48
C GLN A 545 -12.94 3.49 27.04
N GLY A 546 -13.81 4.09 26.23
CA GLY A 546 -14.60 5.26 26.64
C GLY A 546 -13.87 6.61 26.56
N GLN A 547 -12.58 6.63 26.23
CA GLN A 547 -11.81 7.86 26.01
C GLN A 547 -11.64 8.11 24.52
N THR A 548 -11.95 9.34 24.09
CA THR A 548 -11.70 9.79 22.72
C THR A 548 -10.41 10.58 22.66
N ASN A 549 -9.58 10.30 21.67
CA ASN A 549 -8.39 11.08 21.35
C ASN A 549 -8.45 11.58 19.90
N HIS A 550 -7.85 12.74 19.62
CA HIS A 550 -7.73 13.31 18.28
C HIS A 550 -9.06 13.51 17.54
N THR A 551 -10.08 14.03 18.26
CA THR A 551 -11.43 14.27 17.71
C THR A 551 -11.65 15.68 17.17
N ARG A 552 -10.69 16.59 17.36
CA ARG A 552 -10.78 17.99 16.92
C ARG A 552 -9.63 18.31 15.99
N CYS A 553 -9.95 18.92 14.85
CA CYS A 553 -8.95 19.47 13.95
C CYS A 553 -8.32 20.72 14.55
N LEU A 554 -7.01 20.87 14.36
CA LEU A 554 -6.25 22.04 14.75
C LEU A 554 -6.26 23.06 13.60
N PRO A 555 -6.30 24.37 13.90
CA PRO A 555 -6.22 25.41 12.87
C PRO A 555 -4.86 25.34 12.17
N CYS A 556 -4.84 25.61 10.87
CA CYS A 556 -3.59 25.70 10.11
C CYS A 556 -2.77 26.90 10.59
N GLY A 557 -1.52 26.66 10.97
CA GLY A 557 -0.59 27.72 11.41
C GLY A 557 -0.03 28.53 10.24
N ASP A 558 0.71 29.59 10.57
CA ASP A 558 1.42 30.40 9.58
C ASP A 558 2.44 29.55 8.80
N HIS A 559 2.65 29.86 7.52
CA HIS A 559 3.54 29.13 6.60
C HIS A 559 3.17 27.65 6.32
N LEU A 560 1.95 27.25 6.67
CA LEU A 560 1.37 25.96 6.33
C LEU A 560 0.20 26.12 5.37
N THR A 561 0.09 25.21 4.40
CA THR A 561 -1.08 25.03 3.55
C THR A 561 -1.75 23.72 3.92
N CYS A 562 -2.92 23.80 4.54
CA CYS A 562 -3.71 22.64 4.94
C CYS A 562 -4.90 22.44 4.00
N SER A 563 -4.97 21.27 3.36
CA SER A 563 -6.08 20.86 2.50
C SER A 563 -6.81 19.67 3.11
N SER A 564 -8.11 19.58 2.85
CA SER A 564 -8.96 18.48 3.34
C SER A 564 -8.38 17.10 3.03
N GLY A 565 -8.24 16.28 4.08
CA GLY A 565 -7.79 14.89 3.99
C GLY A 565 -6.34 14.69 3.55
N LYS A 566 -5.50 15.73 3.61
CA LYS A 566 -4.07 15.67 3.25
C LYS A 566 -3.19 16.13 4.41
N LEU A 567 -1.93 15.70 4.39
CA LEU A 567 -0.91 16.22 5.32
C LEU A 567 -0.72 17.73 5.10
N PRO A 568 -0.43 18.48 6.18
CA PRO A 568 -0.01 19.88 6.06
C PRO A 568 1.22 20.01 5.16
N MET A 569 1.14 20.92 4.19
CA MET A 569 2.24 21.26 3.30
C MET A 569 2.92 22.54 3.82
N ALA A 570 4.21 22.50 4.05
CA ALA A 570 4.98 23.69 4.41
C ALA A 570 5.29 24.55 3.17
N GLU A 571 5.32 25.86 3.36
CA GLU A 571 5.81 26.79 2.33
C GLU A 571 7.32 26.61 2.10
N GLY A 572 7.75 26.80 0.85
CA GLY A 572 9.15 26.64 0.50
C GLY A 572 10.05 27.61 1.27
N GLY A 573 11.16 27.10 1.81
CA GLY A 573 12.11 27.85 2.63
C GLY A 573 11.90 27.73 4.14
N TYR A 574 10.87 27.00 4.59
CA TYR A 574 10.57 26.79 6.01
C TYR A 574 10.81 25.35 6.45
N TRP A 575 11.18 25.19 7.72
CA TRP A 575 11.28 23.91 8.40
C TRP A 575 10.23 23.87 9.50
N CYS A 576 9.41 22.82 9.51
CA CYS A 576 8.33 22.67 10.46
C CYS A 576 8.57 21.48 11.39
N GLY A 577 8.25 21.66 12.67
CA GLY A 577 8.32 20.61 13.69
C GLY A 577 7.11 20.63 14.62
N ARG A 578 6.90 19.55 15.36
CA ARG A 578 5.83 19.45 16.36
C ARG A 578 6.13 20.33 17.57
N SER A 579 5.16 21.11 18.02
CA SER A 579 5.27 22.00 19.17
C SER A 579 5.43 21.22 20.48
N LEU A 580 6.22 21.76 21.39
CA LEU A 580 6.36 21.25 22.78
C LEU A 580 5.23 21.71 23.72
N SER A 581 4.57 22.82 23.39
CA SER A 581 3.64 23.51 24.30
C SER A 581 2.18 23.17 24.04
N GLU A 582 1.86 22.82 22.80
CA GLU A 582 0.53 22.44 22.35
C GLU A 582 0.63 21.09 21.63
N ASP A 583 0.01 20.07 22.21
CA ASP A 583 0.02 18.72 21.66
C ASP A 583 -0.45 18.73 20.19
N ASN A 584 0.37 18.14 19.31
CA ASN A 584 0.09 17.97 17.89
C ASN A 584 -0.04 19.25 17.05
N SER A 585 0.35 20.43 17.56
CA SER A 585 0.48 21.63 16.72
C SER A 585 1.84 21.67 16.01
N LEU A 586 1.89 22.26 14.83
CA LEU A 586 3.10 22.46 14.04
C LEU A 586 3.59 23.90 14.15
N LEU A 587 4.89 24.06 14.39
CA LEU A 587 5.60 25.34 14.37
C LEU A 587 6.60 25.34 13.22
N CYS A 588 6.53 26.37 12.38
CA CYS A 588 7.41 26.54 11.23
C CYS A 588 8.40 27.69 11.45
N PHE A 589 9.65 27.46 11.06
CA PHE A 589 10.75 28.39 11.21
C PHE A 589 11.49 28.58 9.88
N ASP A 590 11.94 29.80 9.61
CA ASP A 590 12.76 30.09 8.43
C ASP A 590 14.06 29.29 8.43
N CYS A 591 14.38 28.67 7.31
CA CYS A 591 15.62 27.94 7.16
C CYS A 591 16.77 28.81 6.67
N PRO A 592 18.03 28.43 6.99
CA PRO A 592 19.17 28.95 6.28
C PRO A 592 19.03 28.75 4.76
N SER A 593 19.62 29.69 4.03
CA SER A 593 19.66 29.72 2.58
C SER A 593 19.98 28.36 1.95
N ASP A 594 19.08 27.84 1.11
CA ASP A 594 19.26 26.58 0.35
C ASP A 594 19.35 25.32 1.20
N TYR A 595 18.93 25.39 2.47
CA TYR A 595 18.89 24.22 3.36
C TYR A 595 17.56 23.49 3.25
N CYS A 596 16.46 24.25 3.13
CA CYS A 596 15.12 23.71 2.94
C CYS A 596 14.71 23.75 1.47
N ASP A 597 13.75 22.90 1.11
CA ASP A 597 13.22 22.88 -0.25
C ASP A 597 12.51 24.21 -0.57
N ARG A 598 12.65 24.66 -1.81
CA ARG A 598 12.05 25.89 -2.33
C ARG A 598 10.63 25.66 -2.85
N SER A 599 10.27 24.41 -3.16
CA SER A 599 8.90 24.01 -3.46
C SER A 599 8.05 23.94 -2.19
N ARG A 600 6.73 23.86 -2.35
CA ARG A 600 5.88 23.35 -1.28
C ARG A 600 6.17 21.86 -1.08
N HIS A 601 6.41 21.46 0.15
CA HIS A 601 6.75 20.10 0.53
C HIS A 601 5.91 19.66 1.74
N GLU A 602 5.88 18.36 2.03
CA GLU A 602 5.24 17.88 3.26
C GLU A 602 5.99 18.44 4.49
N TRP A 603 5.28 18.70 5.58
CA TRP A 603 5.89 19.30 6.78
C TRP A 603 7.09 18.51 7.33
N ASN A 604 7.07 17.17 7.18
CA ASN A 604 8.12 16.26 7.64
C ASN A 604 9.30 16.13 6.65
N ASP A 605 9.18 16.63 5.42
CA ASP A 605 10.19 16.54 4.37
C ASP A 605 10.64 17.94 3.95
N SER A 606 11.19 18.69 4.92
CA SER A 606 11.56 20.09 4.71
C SER A 606 12.94 20.29 4.08
N CYS A 607 13.80 19.28 4.07
CA CYS A 607 15.22 19.44 3.79
C CYS A 607 15.60 19.14 2.33
N ALA A 608 16.48 19.95 1.76
CA ALA A 608 16.97 19.78 0.39
C ALA A 608 18.45 19.34 0.34
N ASN A 609 18.86 18.77 -0.80
CA ASN A 609 20.27 18.50 -1.14
C ASN A 609 21.02 17.61 -0.13
N GLY A 610 20.39 16.55 0.37
CA GLY A 610 21.02 15.60 1.33
C GLY A 610 21.26 16.21 2.71
N ARG A 611 20.43 17.17 3.10
CA ARG A 611 20.37 17.76 4.44
C ARG A 611 19.30 17.08 5.28
N ALA A 612 19.46 17.15 6.59
CA ALA A 612 18.54 16.59 7.56
C ALA A 612 18.54 17.43 8.86
N GLY A 613 17.69 17.01 9.82
CA GLY A 613 17.63 17.54 11.18
C GLY A 613 16.99 18.92 11.32
N VAL A 614 17.01 19.44 12.54
CA VAL A 614 16.40 20.73 12.90
C VAL A 614 16.98 21.86 12.04
N LEU A 615 16.09 22.65 11.41
CA LEU A 615 16.42 23.69 10.41
C LEU A 615 17.26 23.19 9.22
N CYS A 616 17.26 21.87 8.96
CA CYS A 616 18.09 21.23 7.94
C CYS A 616 19.59 21.53 8.11
N GLY A 617 20.02 21.75 9.36
CA GLY A 617 21.36 22.22 9.71
C GLY A 617 22.45 21.15 9.69
N GLN A 618 22.10 19.87 9.52
CA GLN A 618 23.05 18.76 9.43
C GLN A 618 22.97 18.08 8.06
N CYS A 619 24.01 17.34 7.71
CA CYS A 619 23.98 16.47 6.53
C CYS A 619 23.35 15.12 6.89
N GLU A 620 22.69 14.51 5.91
CA GLU A 620 22.16 13.15 6.01
C GLU A 620 23.28 12.11 6.18
N HIS A 621 22.95 10.89 6.60
CA HIS A 621 23.91 9.80 6.67
C HIS A 621 24.59 9.56 5.31
N ASN A 622 25.91 9.34 5.33
CA ASN A 622 26.80 9.25 4.16
C ASN A 622 27.07 10.56 3.41
N TYR A 623 26.63 11.70 3.94
CA TYR A 623 26.97 13.03 3.43
C TYR A 623 27.81 13.81 4.44
N THR A 624 28.58 14.77 3.94
CA THR A 624 29.43 15.67 4.73
C THR A 624 29.39 17.09 4.18
N LEU A 625 29.73 18.07 5.00
CA LEU A 625 29.81 19.46 4.55
C LEU A 625 31.01 19.66 3.62
N GLY A 626 30.75 20.23 2.44
CA GLY A 626 31.80 20.64 1.53
C GLY A 626 32.59 21.85 2.04
N PHE A 627 33.89 21.89 1.77
CA PHE A 627 34.71 23.09 1.86
C PHE A 627 34.49 23.93 0.59
N LEU A 628 34.25 25.23 0.76
CA LEU A 628 33.84 26.21 -0.28
C LEU A 628 32.43 26.00 -0.86
N SER A 629 31.61 25.18 -0.20
CA SER A 629 30.21 25.00 -0.56
C SER A 629 29.33 24.92 0.70
N SER A 630 28.10 25.40 0.57
CA SER A 630 27.06 25.21 1.58
C SER A 630 26.25 23.93 1.36
N SER A 631 26.51 23.14 0.32
CA SER A 631 25.78 21.89 0.05
C SER A 631 26.42 20.69 0.75
N CYS A 632 25.58 19.72 1.13
CA CYS A 632 26.05 18.43 1.63
C CYS A 632 26.53 17.57 0.45
N MET A 633 27.73 17.02 0.58
CA MET A 633 28.38 16.22 -0.45
C MET A 633 28.48 14.75 -0.01
N PRO A 634 28.23 13.80 -0.91
CA PRO A 634 28.46 12.38 -0.64
C PRO A 634 29.91 12.09 -0.22
N LEU A 635 30.09 11.25 0.81
CA LEU A 635 31.41 10.89 1.35
C LEU A 635 32.32 10.16 0.34
N ASP A 636 31.75 9.43 -0.61
CA ASP A 636 32.46 8.70 -1.67
C ASP A 636 33.20 9.64 -2.64
N ARG A 637 32.73 10.87 -2.81
CA ARG A 637 33.39 11.89 -3.63
C ARG A 637 34.55 12.59 -2.92
N CYS A 638 34.74 12.35 -1.63
CA CYS A 638 35.77 13.03 -0.85
C CYS A 638 37.17 12.49 -1.14
N ARG A 639 38.12 13.39 -1.43
CA ARG A 639 39.52 13.04 -1.67
C ARG A 639 40.41 13.60 -0.57
N ARG A 640 41.05 12.72 0.20
CA ARG A 640 41.99 13.12 1.28
C ARG A 640 43.16 13.99 0.79
N SER A 641 43.55 13.89 -0.48
CA SER A 641 44.61 14.72 -1.07
C SER A 641 44.32 16.23 -1.03
N MET A 642 43.05 16.63 -0.91
CA MET A 642 42.67 18.05 -0.82
C MET A 642 43.08 18.71 0.50
N ILE A 643 43.39 17.94 1.55
CA ILE A 643 43.92 18.47 2.82
C ILE A 643 45.24 19.23 2.59
N LEU A 644 46.08 18.73 1.67
CA LEU A 644 47.37 19.37 1.34
C LEU A 644 47.17 20.78 0.77
N LEU A 645 46.11 20.99 -0.02
CA LEU A 645 45.77 22.30 -0.57
C LEU A 645 45.43 23.30 0.53
N ILE A 646 44.66 22.89 1.55
CA ILE A 646 44.33 23.74 2.70
C ILE A 646 45.61 24.10 3.47
N ILE A 647 46.48 23.12 3.76
CA ILE A 647 47.72 23.32 4.53
C ILE A 647 48.68 24.28 3.81
N LEU A 648 48.81 24.17 2.48
CA LEU A 648 49.73 25.01 1.69
C LEU A 648 49.17 26.40 1.37
N SER A 649 47.85 26.62 1.51
CA SER A 649 47.21 27.89 1.18
C SER A 649 47.79 29.12 1.90
N PRO A 650 48.16 29.09 3.21
CA PRO A 650 48.73 30.25 3.88
C PRO A 650 50.09 30.65 3.31
N LEU A 651 50.91 29.67 2.90
CA LEU A 651 52.22 29.93 2.28
C LEU A 651 52.05 30.63 0.93
N LEU A 652 51.09 30.17 0.12
CA LEU A 652 50.74 30.81 -1.15
C LEU A 652 50.29 32.26 -0.92
N TYR A 653 49.46 32.49 0.10
CA TYR A 653 49.01 33.83 0.50
C TYR A 653 50.17 34.75 0.93
N VAL A 654 51.13 34.24 1.71
CA VAL A 654 52.33 35.00 2.10
C VAL A 654 53.17 35.39 0.89
N VAL A 655 53.38 34.47 -0.06
CA VAL A 655 54.07 34.75 -1.33
C VAL A 655 53.31 35.83 -2.11
N LEU A 656 52.00 35.65 -2.30
CA LEU A 656 51.12 36.58 -2.99
C LEU A 656 51.23 38.00 -2.40
N LEU A 657 51.04 38.14 -1.09
CA LEU A 657 51.05 39.43 -0.38
C LEU A 657 52.44 40.10 -0.36
N THR A 658 53.52 39.32 -0.49
CA THR A 658 54.90 39.83 -0.55
C THR A 658 55.28 40.34 -1.95
N PHE A 659 54.82 39.68 -3.01
CA PHE A 659 55.19 40.01 -4.40
C PHE A 659 54.23 40.99 -5.08
N LEU A 660 52.95 40.99 -4.71
CA LEU A 660 52.00 41.97 -5.25
C LEU A 660 52.29 43.36 -4.66
N PRO A 661 52.33 44.42 -5.49
CA PRO A 661 52.48 45.79 -5.03
C PRO A 661 51.15 46.32 -4.44
N ILE A 662 50.71 45.70 -3.34
CA ILE A 662 49.50 46.04 -2.57
C ILE A 662 49.64 47.40 -1.87
N GLY A 663 50.87 47.91 -1.77
CA GLY A 663 51.22 49.15 -1.08
C GLY A 663 50.66 50.47 -1.64
N ASP A 664 50.11 50.52 -2.87
CA ASP A 664 49.26 51.65 -3.28
C ASP A 664 47.80 51.27 -3.02
N GLY A 665 47.43 51.31 -1.74
CA GLY A 665 46.29 50.58 -1.19
C GLY A 665 44.89 50.99 -1.65
N SER A 666 44.72 52.02 -2.50
CA SER A 666 43.36 52.46 -2.90
C SER A 666 42.63 51.41 -3.74
N VAL A 667 43.29 50.86 -4.77
CA VAL A 667 42.65 49.88 -5.68
C VAL A 667 42.23 48.61 -4.94
N TRP A 668 43.14 48.09 -4.13
CA TRP A 668 42.92 46.84 -3.39
C TRP A 668 41.89 47.00 -2.27
N LYS A 669 41.92 48.11 -1.52
CA LYS A 669 40.92 48.40 -0.48
C LYS A 669 39.51 48.48 -1.10
N SER A 670 39.32 49.23 -2.18
CA SER A 670 38.00 49.35 -2.82
C SER A 670 37.49 48.02 -3.37
N ALA A 671 38.34 47.28 -4.09
CA ALA A 671 37.97 45.97 -4.65
C ALA A 671 37.67 44.93 -3.55
N SER A 672 38.50 44.85 -2.50
CA SER A 672 38.28 43.95 -1.36
C SER A 672 36.96 44.26 -0.65
N PHE A 673 36.63 45.53 -0.42
CA PHE A 673 35.35 45.90 0.17
C PHE A 673 34.17 45.49 -0.71
N PHE A 674 34.23 45.79 -2.00
CA PHE A 674 33.17 45.41 -2.94
C PHE A 674 32.92 43.91 -2.89
N ILE A 675 33.98 43.11 -3.03
CA ILE A 675 33.94 41.65 -3.08
C ILE A 675 33.42 41.04 -1.78
N GLN A 676 33.72 41.66 -0.64
CA GLN A 676 33.21 41.23 0.66
C GLN A 676 31.74 41.63 0.87
N THR A 677 31.26 42.70 0.24
CA THR A 677 29.95 43.30 0.54
C THR A 677 28.86 42.91 -0.46
N PHE A 678 29.16 42.74 -1.75
CA PHE A 678 28.13 42.43 -2.75
C PHE A 678 27.38 41.09 -2.50
N PRO A 679 28.01 40.02 -1.99
CA PRO A 679 27.30 38.76 -1.72
C PRO A 679 26.29 38.89 -0.58
N LEU A 680 26.38 39.95 0.22
CA LEU A 680 25.43 40.27 1.29
C LEU A 680 24.18 41.01 0.76
N LEU A 681 24.18 41.46 -0.50
CA LEU A 681 23.15 42.31 -1.11
C LEU A 681 22.50 41.70 -2.36
N THR A 682 22.92 40.51 -2.79
CA THR A 682 22.39 39.85 -4.01
C THR A 682 21.71 38.54 -3.63
N PRO A 683 20.50 38.25 -4.15
CA PRO A 683 19.84 36.97 -3.93
C PRO A 683 20.57 35.79 -4.55
N ARG A 684 20.29 34.66 -3.91
CA ARG A 684 21.09 33.43 -3.85
C ARG A 684 21.30 32.71 -5.19
N GLN A 685 20.62 33.11 -6.27
CA GLN A 685 20.66 32.38 -7.56
C GLN A 685 21.86 32.73 -8.46
N MET A 686 22.53 33.86 -8.23
CA MET A 686 23.63 34.34 -9.08
C MET A 686 25.04 33.98 -8.58
N ASN A 687 25.12 33.03 -7.63
CA ASN A 687 26.27 32.87 -6.74
C ASN A 687 27.36 31.90 -7.21
N ASP A 688 27.22 31.20 -8.35
CA ASP A 688 28.21 30.20 -8.79
C ASP A 688 29.65 30.72 -8.96
N TRP A 689 29.83 32.04 -9.20
CA TRP A 689 31.16 32.66 -9.34
C TRP A 689 31.76 33.21 -8.03
N GLY A 690 30.97 33.32 -6.96
CA GLY A 690 31.38 33.98 -5.71
C GLY A 690 32.45 33.23 -4.92
N ALA A 691 32.44 31.89 -4.96
CA ALA A 691 33.39 31.07 -4.20
C ALA A 691 34.84 31.25 -4.69
N PHE A 692 35.06 31.27 -6.01
CA PHE A 692 36.38 31.42 -6.61
C PHE A 692 36.99 32.80 -6.35
N VAL A 693 36.16 33.85 -6.36
CA VAL A 693 36.57 35.23 -6.10
C VAL A 693 36.81 35.48 -4.60
N SER A 694 36.02 34.86 -3.72
CA SER A 694 36.18 34.96 -2.26
C SER A 694 37.47 34.28 -1.77
N LEU A 695 37.81 33.11 -2.31
CA LEU A 695 39.04 32.37 -1.99
C LEU A 695 40.32 33.12 -2.40
N ALA A 696 40.24 34.09 -3.31
CA ALA A 696 41.42 34.81 -3.81
C ALA A 696 41.78 36.08 -3.02
N ILE A 697 40.83 36.64 -2.25
CA ILE A 697 40.94 38.02 -1.73
C ILE A 697 40.70 38.09 -0.21
N SER A 698 39.89 37.19 0.35
CA SER A 698 39.72 37.04 1.80
C SER A 698 39.05 35.69 2.09
N PRO A 699 39.78 34.68 2.58
CA PRO A 699 39.18 33.42 2.98
C PRO A 699 38.32 33.68 4.22
N GLY A 700 37.01 33.75 4.01
CA GLY A 700 36.07 33.84 5.10
C GLY A 700 34.72 34.42 4.69
N SER A 701 33.70 33.65 5.04
CA SER A 701 32.35 34.10 5.39
C SER A 701 31.23 34.05 4.36
N ASN A 702 31.44 33.69 3.11
CA ASN A 702 30.31 33.61 2.18
C ASN A 702 29.96 32.14 1.95
N ASP A 703 28.82 31.72 2.49
CA ASP A 703 28.15 30.45 2.19
C ASP A 703 27.61 30.55 0.77
N VAL A 704 28.52 30.57 -0.20
CA VAL A 704 28.19 30.61 -1.61
C VAL A 704 27.88 29.17 -2.00
N SER A 705 26.62 28.89 -2.29
CA SER A 705 26.20 27.62 -2.87
C SER A 705 26.85 27.51 -4.25
N THR A 706 27.96 26.80 -4.34
CA THR A 706 28.59 26.44 -5.60
C THR A 706 28.68 24.93 -5.69
N ASN A 707 28.51 24.40 -6.90
CA ASN A 707 28.77 23.00 -7.21
C ASN A 707 30.28 22.65 -7.22
N VAL A 708 31.16 23.62 -6.90
CA VAL A 708 32.63 23.53 -7.06
C VAL A 708 33.36 23.33 -5.71
N GLY A 709 32.66 22.86 -4.68
CA GLY A 709 33.27 22.53 -3.39
C GLY A 709 34.03 21.19 -3.39
N PHE A 710 34.86 20.98 -2.38
CA PHE A 710 35.53 19.70 -2.13
C PHE A 710 35.40 19.29 -0.66
N CYS A 711 35.42 18.00 -0.35
CA CYS A 711 35.34 17.51 1.02
C CYS A 711 36.61 16.73 1.42
N ILE A 712 37.02 16.87 2.69
CA ILE A 712 38.23 16.23 3.27
C ILE A 712 37.92 15.08 4.23
N GLY A 713 36.64 14.71 4.36
CA GLY A 713 36.14 13.68 5.28
C GLY A 713 34.83 14.11 5.93
N GLU A 714 34.47 13.46 7.03
CA GLU A 714 33.36 13.87 7.89
C GLU A 714 33.76 15.13 8.68
N ILE A 715 33.03 16.23 8.49
CA ILE A 715 33.32 17.52 9.10
C ILE A 715 32.02 18.17 9.54
N ASP A 716 31.97 18.60 10.79
CA ASP A 716 30.86 19.38 11.33
C ASP A 716 30.96 20.87 10.96
N TYR A 717 29.84 21.59 11.07
CA TYR A 717 29.79 23.03 10.76
C TYR A 717 30.88 23.82 11.50
N LEU A 718 31.07 23.58 12.80
CA LEU A 718 32.06 24.28 13.61
C LEU A 718 33.50 24.01 13.13
N GLN A 719 33.80 22.77 12.75
CA GLN A 719 35.12 22.39 12.24
C GLN A 719 35.39 23.04 10.89
N ARG A 720 34.39 23.12 10.01
CA ARG A 720 34.48 23.81 8.72
C ARG A 720 34.75 25.30 8.88
N GLU A 721 34.02 25.99 9.75
CA GLU A 721 34.26 27.40 10.03
C GLU A 721 35.63 27.65 10.68
N ALA A 722 36.09 26.74 11.55
CA ALA A 722 37.45 26.79 12.11
C ALA A 722 38.53 26.62 11.01
N LEU A 723 38.31 25.77 10.01
CA LEU A 723 39.20 25.63 8.85
C LEU A 723 39.24 26.89 7.99
N TYR A 724 38.14 27.64 7.86
CA TYR A 724 38.16 28.95 7.22
C TYR A 724 38.96 29.98 8.01
N LEU A 725 38.95 29.88 9.35
CA LEU A 725 39.74 30.74 10.23
C LEU A 725 41.24 30.40 10.20
N TYR A 726 41.59 29.15 9.88
CA TYR A 726 42.98 28.69 9.79
C TYR A 726 43.79 29.47 8.75
N ILE A 727 43.31 29.58 7.51
CA ILE A 727 44.05 30.24 6.41
C ILE A 727 44.49 31.68 6.77
N PRO A 728 43.58 32.57 7.21
CA PRO A 728 43.95 33.93 7.53
C PRO A 728 44.80 34.05 8.80
N ILE A 729 44.51 33.28 9.85
CA ILE A 729 45.31 33.31 11.09
C ILE A 729 46.72 32.78 10.84
N ALA A 730 46.86 31.66 10.13
CA ALA A 730 48.16 31.09 9.78
C ALA A 730 48.97 32.07 8.92
N THR A 731 48.33 32.79 7.98
CA THR A 731 49.01 33.83 7.17
C THR A 731 49.57 34.94 8.07
N VAL A 732 48.78 35.45 9.02
CA VAL A 732 49.23 36.49 9.97
C VAL A 732 50.36 35.96 10.87
N LEU A 733 50.26 34.70 11.35
CA LEU A 733 51.29 34.06 12.17
C LEU A 733 52.61 33.87 11.41
N ILE A 734 52.55 33.43 10.15
CA ILE A 734 53.76 33.27 9.32
C ILE A 734 54.44 34.63 9.10
N PHE A 735 53.68 35.70 8.84
CA PHE A 735 54.26 37.04 8.78
C PHE A 735 54.83 37.49 10.14
N ALA A 736 54.14 37.25 11.25
CA ALA A 736 54.65 37.59 12.58
C ALA A 736 55.98 36.88 12.88
N ILE A 737 56.07 35.57 12.59
CA ILE A 737 57.28 34.77 12.74
C ILE A 737 58.38 35.30 11.81
N ALA A 738 58.10 35.55 10.53
CA ALA A 738 59.07 36.11 9.59
C ALA A 738 59.62 37.47 10.06
N CYS A 739 58.78 38.28 10.73
CA CYS A 739 59.17 39.58 11.26
C CYS A 739 60.03 39.44 12.51
N ILE A 740 59.75 38.46 13.38
CA ILE A 740 60.58 38.12 14.53
C ILE A 740 61.95 37.59 14.05
N ILE A 741 61.96 36.66 13.09
CA ILE A 741 63.21 36.14 12.49
C ILE A 741 64.02 37.29 11.87
N ALA A 742 63.39 38.19 11.13
CA ALA A 742 64.07 39.37 10.58
C ALA A 742 64.63 40.31 11.66
N GLN A 743 63.94 40.44 12.81
CA GLN A 743 64.43 41.20 13.95
C GLN A 743 65.64 40.54 14.60
N VAL A 744 65.59 39.22 14.81
CA VAL A 744 66.70 38.45 15.39
C VAL A 744 67.90 38.47 14.46
N TYR A 745 67.71 38.18 13.17
CA TYR A 745 68.77 38.18 12.15
C TYR A 745 69.50 39.52 12.03
N ASN A 746 68.76 40.63 12.04
CA ASN A 746 69.38 41.96 12.01
C ASN A 746 70.08 42.31 13.32
N LYS A 747 69.62 41.79 14.47
CA LYS A 747 70.28 42.00 15.75
C LYS A 747 71.61 41.24 15.82
N THR A 748 71.65 40.01 15.31
CA THR A 748 72.87 39.19 15.27
C THR A 748 73.90 39.69 14.26
N ARG A 749 73.46 40.19 13.09
CA ARG A 749 74.38 40.74 12.08
C ARG A 749 74.84 42.17 12.38
N GLY A 750 74.03 42.95 13.10
CA GLY A 750 74.41 44.30 13.55
C GLY A 750 75.61 44.30 14.52
N GLU A 751 75.83 43.20 15.24
CA GLU A 751 77.02 43.00 16.08
C GLU A 751 78.28 42.61 15.26
N GLU A 752 78.12 42.21 13.99
CA GLU A 752 79.21 41.76 13.09
C GLU A 752 79.65 42.89 12.13
N GLU A 753 78.71 43.69 11.62
CA GLU A 753 79.00 44.88 10.76
C GLU A 753 79.65 46.04 11.56
N GLU A 754 79.33 46.24 12.84
CA GLU A 754 80.05 47.21 13.71
C GLU A 754 81.52 46.83 13.93
N ARG A 755 81.93 45.58 13.63
CA ARG A 755 83.31 45.12 13.73
C ARG A 755 84.11 45.33 12.43
N GLU A 756 83.45 45.41 11.27
CA GLU A 756 84.09 45.63 9.96
C GLU A 756 84.06 47.12 9.54
N GLU A 757 83.07 47.92 9.95
CA GLU A 757 83.00 49.37 9.63
C GLU A 757 84.07 50.22 10.34
N MET A 758 84.81 49.68 11.32
CA MET A 758 85.90 50.40 11.99
C MET A 758 87.25 50.32 11.23
N GLU A 759 87.35 49.57 10.13
CA GLU A 759 88.62 49.37 9.39
C GLU A 759 88.68 49.98 7.98
N MET A 760 87.59 50.50 7.41
CA MET A 760 87.62 51.15 6.08
C MET A 760 86.93 52.51 6.07
N ILE A 761 87.65 53.53 6.54
CA ILE A 761 87.39 54.92 6.19
C ILE A 761 88.23 55.24 4.95
N GLY A 762 87.58 55.35 3.79
CA GLY A 762 88.21 55.78 2.55
C GLY A 762 87.26 55.74 1.36
N GLU A 763 86.58 56.87 1.13
CA GLU A 763 85.99 57.37 -0.12
C GLU A 763 85.03 56.52 -0.99
N GLU A 764 83.96 57.22 -1.41
CA GLU A 764 82.98 56.91 -2.47
C GLU A 764 82.00 55.73 -2.26
N VAL A 765 80.72 56.05 -2.00
CA VAL A 765 79.59 55.53 -2.82
C VAL A 765 78.43 56.54 -2.79
N GLN A 766 78.28 57.31 -3.87
CA GLN A 766 77.01 57.90 -4.28
C GLN A 766 76.08 56.81 -4.88
N GLU A 767 74.78 56.95 -4.60
CA GLU A 767 73.65 56.32 -5.31
C GLU A 767 73.60 54.78 -5.42
N GLU A 768 73.22 54.09 -4.34
CA GLU A 768 72.41 52.87 -4.47
C GLU A 768 70.92 53.18 -4.20
N GLU A 769 70.10 53.12 -5.26
CA GLU A 769 68.64 53.09 -5.20
C GLU A 769 68.12 51.94 -4.30
N GLY A 770 67.89 52.26 -3.03
CA GLY A 770 66.61 51.99 -2.34
C GLY A 770 66.06 50.56 -2.31
N LYS A 771 66.87 49.52 -2.07
CA LYS A 771 66.31 48.19 -1.70
C LYS A 771 65.66 48.28 -0.31
N ARG A 772 64.32 48.31 -0.22
CA ARG A 772 63.58 48.17 1.05
C ARG A 772 64.07 46.95 1.83
N SER A 773 64.46 47.13 3.10
CA SER A 773 64.94 46.05 3.97
C SER A 773 63.89 44.96 4.17
N PHE A 774 64.33 43.72 4.39
CA PHE A 774 63.44 42.57 4.59
C PHE A 774 62.47 42.78 5.77
N ARG A 775 62.96 43.40 6.86
CA ARG A 775 62.15 43.81 8.03
C ARG A 775 61.00 44.75 7.68
N SER A 776 61.23 45.73 6.79
CA SER A 776 60.22 46.67 6.32
C SER A 776 59.14 45.97 5.49
N ARG A 777 59.54 45.03 4.61
CA ARG A 777 58.60 44.25 3.78
C ARG A 777 57.72 43.34 4.63
N CYS A 778 58.30 42.64 5.59
CA CYS A 778 57.53 41.79 6.48
C CYS A 778 56.54 42.60 7.34
N SER A 779 57.00 43.71 7.92
CA SER A 779 56.17 44.60 8.75
C SER A 779 54.97 45.18 7.99
N THR A 780 55.20 45.56 6.73
CA THR A 780 54.14 46.04 5.81
C THR A 780 53.16 44.91 5.50
N GLY A 781 53.67 43.72 5.16
CA GLY A 781 52.85 42.53 4.89
C GLY A 781 52.00 42.09 6.08
N LEU A 782 52.53 42.19 7.30
CA LEU A 782 51.80 41.87 8.54
C LEU A 782 50.59 42.79 8.72
N ILE A 783 50.78 44.11 8.65
CA ILE A 783 49.67 45.08 8.80
C ILE A 783 48.64 44.90 7.68
N THR A 784 49.10 44.75 6.43
CA THR A 784 48.20 44.48 5.31
C THR A 784 47.40 43.19 5.51
N SER A 785 48.03 42.12 6.02
CA SER A 785 47.35 40.86 6.33
C SER A 785 46.30 41.05 7.43
N CYS A 786 46.63 41.73 8.53
CA CYS A 786 45.68 42.01 9.61
C CYS A 786 44.44 42.80 9.12
N LEU A 787 44.63 43.80 8.27
CA LEU A 787 43.54 44.61 7.73
C LEU A 787 42.64 43.82 6.77
N LEU A 788 43.20 42.90 5.99
CA LEU A 788 42.43 42.08 5.05
C LEU A 788 41.63 40.98 5.76
N VAL A 789 42.26 40.32 6.72
CA VAL A 789 41.70 39.21 7.49
C VAL A 789 40.57 39.65 8.41
N TYR A 790 40.61 40.88 8.91
CA TYR A 790 39.66 41.42 9.89
C TYR A 790 38.20 41.16 9.52
N SER A 791 37.81 41.45 8.28
CA SER A 791 36.42 41.34 7.81
C SER A 791 35.93 39.89 7.85
N GLY A 792 36.71 38.96 7.31
CA GLY A 792 36.37 37.54 7.28
C GLY A 792 36.29 36.92 8.68
N VAL A 793 37.25 37.23 9.54
CA VAL A 793 37.26 36.75 10.94
C VAL A 793 36.06 37.28 11.72
N THR A 794 35.76 38.58 11.58
CA THR A 794 34.61 39.20 12.26
C THR A 794 33.30 38.58 11.81
N SER A 795 33.13 38.35 10.52
CA SER A 795 31.92 37.74 9.97
C SER A 795 31.74 36.27 10.41
N ILE A 796 32.79 35.44 10.37
CA ILE A 796 32.74 34.05 10.87
C ILE A 796 32.41 34.03 12.37
N CYS A 797 33.09 34.87 13.16
CA CYS A 797 32.82 34.94 14.59
C CYS A 797 31.37 35.32 14.86
N LEU A 798 30.83 36.33 14.17
CA LEU A 798 29.44 36.75 14.34
C LEU A 798 28.45 35.66 13.90
N LYS A 799 28.69 34.95 12.79
CA LYS A 799 27.82 33.82 12.33
C LYS A 799 27.69 32.72 13.37
N ILE A 800 28.81 32.34 13.97
CA ILE A 800 28.87 31.34 15.04
C ILE A 800 28.11 31.81 16.30
N LEU A 801 27.89 33.11 16.47
CA LEU A 801 27.11 33.67 17.56
C LEU A 801 25.61 33.78 17.28
N PHE A 802 25.15 33.53 16.06
CA PHE A 802 23.72 33.66 15.73
C PHE A 802 22.94 32.41 16.13
N CYS A 803 21.96 32.61 17.03
CA CYS A 803 21.16 31.54 17.60
C CYS A 803 19.69 31.89 17.55
N VAL A 804 18.87 30.87 17.35
CA VAL A 804 17.40 30.96 17.34
C VAL A 804 16.86 30.01 18.41
N GLN A 805 15.80 30.45 19.08
CA GLN A 805 15.09 29.62 20.06
C GLN A 805 14.07 28.74 19.32
N ILE A 806 14.14 27.43 19.54
CA ILE A 806 13.22 26.46 18.96
C ILE A 806 12.56 25.68 20.11
N GLU A 807 11.24 25.54 20.03
CA GLU A 807 10.41 24.88 21.05
C GLU A 807 9.60 23.75 20.37
N THR A 808 10.32 22.74 19.90
CA THR A 808 9.73 21.56 19.23
C THR A 808 10.00 20.27 20.00
N GLU A 809 9.17 19.24 19.85
CA GLU A 809 9.36 17.93 20.49
C GLU A 809 10.76 17.33 20.22
N GLU A 810 11.28 17.51 19.00
CA GLU A 810 12.61 17.03 18.62
C GLU A 810 13.74 17.73 19.39
N LYS A 811 13.56 19.03 19.68
CA LYS A 811 14.57 19.85 20.33
C LYS A 811 13.99 21.11 20.97
N SER A 812 14.37 21.33 22.23
CA SER A 812 14.04 22.53 23.00
C SER A 812 15.29 23.36 23.31
N GLY A 813 15.25 24.66 23.03
CA GLY A 813 16.25 25.62 23.48
C GLY A 813 16.89 26.43 22.36
N TRP A 814 17.98 27.13 22.70
CA TRP A 814 18.71 27.97 21.74
C TRP A 814 19.66 27.12 20.90
N VAL A 815 19.43 27.07 19.58
CA VAL A 815 20.26 26.35 18.63
C VAL A 815 20.91 27.31 17.64
N MET A 816 22.03 26.88 17.04
CA MET A 816 22.71 27.69 16.03
C MET A 816 21.90 27.68 14.74
N TYR A 817 21.63 28.85 14.16
CA TYR A 817 20.78 28.96 12.97
C TYR A 817 21.29 28.12 11.78
N ASN A 818 22.59 28.22 11.47
CA ASN A 818 23.22 27.47 10.37
C ASN A 818 23.56 26.01 10.72
N ALA A 819 23.36 25.61 11.97
CA ALA A 819 23.67 24.27 12.47
C ALA A 819 22.68 23.92 13.58
N GLY A 820 21.40 23.74 13.24
CA GLY A 820 20.31 23.54 14.21
C GLY A 820 20.50 22.31 15.13
N SER A 821 21.37 21.38 14.74
CA SER A 821 21.79 20.25 15.59
C SER A 821 22.72 20.66 16.74
N ILE A 822 23.37 21.82 16.71
CA ILE A 822 24.31 22.30 17.74
C ILE A 822 23.62 23.29 18.67
N GLU A 823 23.70 23.02 19.98
CA GLU A 823 23.19 23.93 21.01
C GLU A 823 24.09 25.13 21.27
N CYS A 824 23.47 26.27 21.53
CA CYS A 824 24.14 27.54 21.77
C CYS A 824 24.64 27.74 23.20
N SER A 825 24.44 26.77 24.09
CA SER A 825 24.83 26.77 25.51
C SER A 825 26.32 26.49 25.75
N GLY A 826 27.06 26.08 24.71
CA GLY A 826 28.46 25.67 24.80
C GLY A 826 29.42 26.70 25.39
N THR A 827 30.36 26.25 26.23
CA THR A 827 31.42 27.07 26.83
C THR A 827 32.36 27.67 25.80
N TRP A 828 32.67 26.93 24.72
CA TRP A 828 33.52 27.41 23.62
C TRP A 828 32.97 28.70 22.99
N ARG A 829 31.63 28.85 22.94
CA ARG A 829 30.97 30.04 22.40
C ARG A 829 31.19 31.24 23.31
N LYS A 830 31.06 31.08 24.63
CA LYS A 830 31.33 32.16 25.60
C LYS A 830 32.76 32.69 25.47
N VAL A 831 33.72 31.79 25.28
CA VAL A 831 35.13 32.16 25.02
C VAL A 831 35.24 32.93 23.71
N LEU A 832 34.60 32.46 22.63
CA LEU A 832 34.63 33.14 21.33
C LEU A 832 33.97 34.53 21.36
N VAL A 833 32.83 34.68 22.07
CA VAL A 833 32.20 35.99 22.34
C VAL A 833 33.17 36.91 23.05
N ALA A 834 33.79 36.44 24.14
CA ALA A 834 34.70 37.25 24.94
C ALA A 834 35.91 37.72 24.11
N VAL A 835 36.50 36.82 23.33
CA VAL A 835 37.61 37.17 22.42
C VAL A 835 37.14 38.18 21.37
N ALA A 836 36.04 37.91 20.66
CA ALA A 836 35.53 38.83 19.64
C ALA A 836 35.19 40.22 20.20
N ALA A 837 34.58 40.28 21.39
CA ALA A 837 34.23 41.54 22.06
C ALA A 837 35.46 42.36 22.46
N VAL A 838 36.54 41.70 22.90
CA VAL A 838 37.78 42.36 23.33
C VAL A 838 38.69 42.73 22.15
N THR A 839 38.76 41.90 21.12
CA THR A 839 39.75 42.06 20.04
C THR A 839 39.17 42.64 18.75
N LEU A 840 37.96 42.25 18.36
CA LEU A 840 37.41 42.60 17.04
C LEU A 840 36.59 43.89 17.09
N LEU A 841 35.67 44.03 18.06
CA LEU A 841 34.84 45.24 18.19
C LEU A 841 35.64 46.53 18.40
N PRO A 842 36.70 46.56 19.24
CA PRO A 842 37.46 47.79 19.47
C PRO A 842 38.52 48.05 18.39
N SER A 843 38.67 47.15 17.40
CA SER A 843 39.72 47.23 16.39
C SER A 843 39.76 48.54 15.57
N PRO A 844 38.64 49.21 15.22
CA PRO A 844 38.72 50.51 14.55
C PRO A 844 39.38 51.59 15.43
N PHE A 845 39.18 51.50 16.75
CA PHE A 845 39.79 52.40 17.73
C PHE A 845 41.25 52.03 18.03
N PHE A 846 41.61 50.75 18.00
CA PHE A 846 43.01 50.33 18.09
C PHE A 846 43.86 50.88 16.96
N ILE A 847 43.30 51.07 15.76
CA ILE A 847 44.00 51.73 14.64
C ILE A 847 44.33 53.19 14.97
N LEU A 848 43.44 53.92 15.65
CA LEU A 848 43.72 55.29 16.10
C LEU A 848 44.87 55.33 17.11
N TYR A 849 44.83 54.44 18.10
CA TYR A 849 45.89 54.30 19.09
C TYR A 849 47.24 53.91 18.44
N PHE A 850 47.23 52.90 17.56
CA PHE A 850 48.42 52.43 16.87
C PHE A 850 49.03 53.51 15.97
N ARG A 851 48.19 54.28 15.27
CA ARG A 851 48.61 55.41 14.47
C ARG A 851 49.27 56.51 15.31
N HIS A 852 48.69 56.84 16.47
CA HIS A 852 49.29 57.79 17.40
C HIS A 852 50.69 57.32 17.83
N LYS A 853 50.83 56.05 18.19
CA LYS A 853 52.11 55.44 18.60
C LYS A 853 53.14 55.41 17.46
N LEU A 854 52.74 55.07 16.23
CA LEU A 854 53.64 55.06 15.06
C LEU A 854 54.15 56.45 14.70
N LYS A 855 53.35 57.50 14.89
CA LYS A 855 53.75 58.89 14.62
C LYS A 855 54.85 59.38 15.58
N LEU A 856 54.87 58.86 16.81
CA LEU A 856 55.92 59.14 17.81
C LEU A 856 57.25 58.43 17.47
N GLY A 857 57.22 57.35 16.67
CA GLY A 857 58.40 56.58 16.30
C GLY A 857 59.21 57.20 15.15
N ARG A 858 60.53 57.34 15.32
CA ARG A 858 61.45 57.83 14.27
C ARG A 858 62.00 56.75 13.32
N SER A 859 61.69 55.47 13.55
CA SER A 859 62.26 54.37 12.77
C SER A 859 61.72 54.30 11.33
N ARG A 860 62.55 53.82 10.39
CA ARG A 860 62.19 53.61 8.97
C ARG A 860 60.99 52.66 8.84
N THR A 861 60.92 51.63 9.70
CA THR A 861 59.79 50.70 9.78
C THR A 861 58.49 51.37 10.21
N ALA A 862 58.52 52.32 11.16
CA ALA A 862 57.31 53.03 11.59
C ALA A 862 56.74 53.90 10.46
N ARG A 863 57.63 54.53 9.66
CA ARG A 863 57.22 55.29 8.46
C ARG A 863 56.63 54.39 7.37
N ASP A 864 57.21 53.21 7.15
CA ASP A 864 56.69 52.24 6.18
C ASP A 864 55.32 51.69 6.62
N MET A 865 55.15 51.37 7.90
CA MET A 865 53.86 50.96 8.47
C MET A 865 52.81 52.07 8.37
N LEU A 866 53.19 53.33 8.64
CA LEU A 866 52.31 54.49 8.49
C LEU A 866 51.96 54.75 7.01
N MET A 867 52.86 54.43 6.06
CA MET A 867 52.59 54.52 4.63
C MET A 867 51.46 53.57 4.19
N VAL A 868 51.32 52.39 4.82
CA VAL A 868 50.22 51.45 4.52
C VAL A 868 48.86 52.00 4.98
N LEU A 869 48.84 52.68 6.13
CA LEU A 869 47.63 53.27 6.70
C LEU A 869 47.25 54.59 6.02
N ASP A 870 48.20 55.51 5.85
CA ASP A 870 47.96 56.89 5.39
C ASP A 870 48.25 57.10 3.90
N GLY A 871 49.09 56.25 3.26
CA GLY A 871 49.74 56.56 1.99
C GLY A 871 48.81 56.69 0.78
N CYS A 872 47.64 56.07 0.82
CA CYS A 872 46.63 56.20 -0.24
C CYS A 872 45.69 57.40 -0.07
N TYR A 873 45.72 58.08 1.08
CA TYR A 873 44.77 59.15 1.43
C TYR A 873 45.36 60.55 1.25
N ARG A 874 44.48 61.54 1.02
CA ARG A 874 44.86 62.96 1.01
C ARG A 874 45.24 63.44 2.41
N ASN A 875 46.03 64.52 2.49
CA ASN A 875 46.55 65.02 3.75
C ASN A 875 45.48 65.39 4.79
N GLY A 876 44.29 65.83 4.36
CA GLY A 876 43.14 66.11 5.23
C GLY A 876 42.32 64.89 5.64
N CYS A 877 42.50 63.74 4.97
CA CYS A 877 41.66 62.53 5.15
C CYS A 877 42.46 61.34 5.69
N LYS A 878 43.54 61.57 6.42
CA LYS A 878 44.41 60.47 6.89
C LYS A 878 43.76 59.54 7.93
N TYR A 879 42.65 59.94 8.57
CA TYR A 879 41.86 59.08 9.48
C TYR A 879 40.85 58.19 8.74
N TRP A 880 40.78 58.27 7.41
CA TRP A 880 39.77 57.55 6.63
C TRP A 880 39.87 56.03 6.76
N GLU A 881 41.05 55.48 7.10
CA GLU A 881 41.20 54.06 7.37
C GLU A 881 40.31 53.60 8.53
N THR A 882 40.20 54.39 9.60
CA THR A 882 39.33 54.08 10.74
C THR A 882 37.85 54.13 10.34
N ILE A 883 37.45 55.12 9.55
CA ILE A 883 36.07 55.22 9.03
C ILE A 883 35.74 54.01 8.15
N TYR A 884 36.69 53.61 7.31
CA TYR A 884 36.55 52.47 6.43
C TYR A 884 36.43 51.14 7.21
N MET A 885 37.20 50.96 8.28
CA MET A 885 37.09 49.78 9.16
C MET A 885 35.80 49.79 10.00
N LEU A 886 35.37 50.96 10.47
CA LEU A 886 34.09 51.13 11.15
C LEU A 886 32.93 50.76 10.21
N ARG A 887 32.96 51.21 8.95
CA ARG A 887 31.98 50.82 7.92
C ARG A 887 31.90 49.30 7.77
N LYS A 888 33.05 48.62 7.68
CA LYS A 888 33.10 47.14 7.58
C LYS A 888 32.51 46.45 8.80
N LEU A 889 32.80 46.96 10.00
CA LEU A 889 32.24 46.41 11.25
C LEU A 889 30.71 46.56 11.29
N VAL A 890 30.19 47.76 10.99
CA VAL A 890 28.75 48.03 11.00
C VAL A 890 28.01 47.12 10.02
N ILE A 891 28.52 46.94 8.79
CA ILE A 891 27.92 46.04 7.80
C ILE A 891 27.92 44.59 8.31
N SER A 892 29.03 44.12 8.90
CA SER A 892 29.10 42.75 9.42
C SER A 892 28.13 42.51 10.58
N VAL A 893 27.99 43.49 11.49
CA VAL A 893 27.06 43.42 12.62
C VAL A 893 25.61 43.42 12.14
N VAL A 894 25.24 44.33 11.23
CA VAL A 894 23.89 44.40 10.69
C VAL A 894 23.53 43.12 9.95
N TYR A 895 24.45 42.56 9.15
CA TYR A 895 24.22 41.30 8.44
C TYR A 895 23.86 40.15 9.39
N VAL A 896 24.62 39.97 10.47
CA VAL A 896 24.38 38.86 11.40
C VAL A 896 23.15 39.08 12.28
N LEU A 897 22.97 40.29 12.84
CA LEU A 897 21.85 40.56 13.73
C LEU A 897 20.50 40.60 13.01
N SER A 898 20.51 40.86 11.70
CA SER A 898 19.29 41.14 10.94
C SER A 898 18.88 39.97 10.04
N SER A 899 19.52 38.79 10.14
CA SER A 899 19.13 37.59 9.38
C SER A 899 17.67 37.14 9.58
N TYR A 900 16.94 37.77 10.51
CA TYR A 900 15.55 37.51 10.86
C TYR A 900 14.58 38.69 10.58
N SER A 901 15.05 39.84 10.06
CA SER A 901 14.24 41.06 10.03
C SER A 901 13.99 41.60 8.61
N GLN A 902 12.73 41.92 8.31
CA GLN A 902 12.32 42.62 7.08
C GLN A 902 13.02 43.99 6.89
N TRP A 903 13.56 44.57 7.97
CA TRP A 903 14.22 45.88 7.95
C TRP A 903 15.65 45.84 7.41
N THR A 904 16.25 44.66 7.24
CA THR A 904 17.67 44.48 6.89
C THR A 904 18.07 45.20 5.62
N LEU A 905 17.28 45.03 4.57
CA LEU A 905 17.55 45.64 3.26
C LEU A 905 17.51 47.17 3.36
N SER A 906 16.55 47.71 4.10
CA SER A 906 16.40 49.15 4.34
C SER A 906 17.57 49.73 5.14
N VAL A 907 18.05 49.01 6.17
CA VAL A 907 19.20 49.42 6.99
C VAL A 907 20.50 49.35 6.16
N MET A 908 20.73 48.24 5.46
CA MET A 908 21.90 48.07 4.58
C MET A 908 21.94 49.13 3.48
N ARG A 909 20.81 49.40 2.83
CA ARG A 909 20.67 50.47 1.83
C ARG A 909 21.04 51.83 2.41
N THR A 910 20.58 52.15 3.62
CA THR A 910 20.90 53.42 4.29
C THR A 910 22.41 53.53 4.58
N ILE A 911 23.05 52.45 5.03
CA ILE A 911 24.50 52.42 5.30
C ILE A 911 25.32 52.60 4.00
N ILE A 912 24.90 51.97 2.90
CA ILE A 912 25.63 52.05 1.63
C ILE A 912 25.47 53.44 1.00
N ILE A 913 24.26 54.01 1.03
CA ILE A 913 24.01 55.38 0.53
C ILE A 913 24.81 56.40 1.35
N THR A 914 24.80 56.30 2.69
CA THR A 914 25.60 57.19 3.54
C THR A 914 27.09 57.05 3.27
N SER A 915 27.58 55.83 3.03
CA SER A 915 28.95 55.58 2.61
C SER A 915 29.27 56.24 1.26
N LEU A 916 28.43 56.08 0.23
CA LEU A 916 28.61 56.72 -1.07
C LEU A 916 28.65 58.25 -0.95
N THR A 917 27.70 58.83 -0.23
CA THR A 917 27.63 60.28 0.01
C THR A 917 28.88 60.79 0.73
N SER A 918 29.33 60.11 1.78
CA SER A 918 30.54 60.49 2.53
C SER A 918 31.80 60.48 1.65
N HIS A 919 31.91 59.48 0.75
CA HIS A 919 33.02 59.35 -0.19
C HIS A 919 33.00 60.46 -1.26
N LEU A 920 31.83 60.74 -1.85
CA LEU A 920 31.68 61.78 -2.87
C LEU A 920 31.95 63.18 -2.33
N MET A 921 31.56 63.46 -1.09
CA MET A 921 31.79 64.76 -0.43
C MET A 921 33.25 64.97 -0.06
N LEU A 922 33.91 63.97 0.53
CA LEU A 922 35.24 64.14 1.13
C LEU A 922 36.39 63.74 0.20
N ARG A 923 36.13 62.97 -0.86
CA ARG A 923 37.11 62.48 -1.85
C ARG A 923 38.43 62.08 -1.18
N PRO A 924 38.46 60.98 -0.42
CA PRO A 924 39.55 60.64 0.50
C PRO A 924 40.86 60.21 -0.16
N PHE A 925 40.84 59.58 -1.33
CA PHE A 925 42.04 59.06 -2.02
C PHE A 925 42.90 60.11 -2.74
N LYS A 926 44.22 59.89 -2.74
CA LYS A 926 45.18 60.77 -3.43
C LYS A 926 45.12 60.63 -4.96
N THR A 927 44.90 59.41 -5.46
CA THR A 927 44.91 59.09 -6.90
C THR A 927 43.51 59.14 -7.50
N GLU A 928 43.34 59.79 -8.66
CA GLU A 928 42.07 59.82 -9.41
C GLU A 928 41.55 58.41 -9.76
N ALA A 929 42.44 57.48 -10.12
CA ALA A 929 42.06 56.09 -10.38
C ALA A 929 41.45 55.38 -9.16
N GLY A 930 41.98 55.64 -7.96
CA GLY A 930 41.45 55.12 -6.70
C GLY A 930 40.10 55.74 -6.33
N GLN A 931 39.92 57.03 -6.60
CA GLN A 931 38.62 57.71 -6.41
C GLN A 931 37.55 57.11 -7.32
N ALA A 932 37.87 56.98 -8.61
CA ALA A 932 36.95 56.44 -9.60
C ALA A 932 36.53 55.01 -9.26
N LEU A 933 37.47 54.14 -8.84
CA LEU A 933 37.15 52.77 -8.48
C LEU A 933 36.23 52.68 -7.25
N GLU A 934 36.51 53.40 -6.15
CA GLU A 934 35.63 53.37 -4.96
C GLU A 934 34.24 53.89 -5.33
N THR A 935 34.14 54.95 -6.14
CA THR A 935 32.85 55.46 -6.61
C THR A 935 32.09 54.41 -7.43
N VAL A 936 32.75 53.73 -8.36
CA VAL A 936 32.15 52.63 -9.15
C VAL A 936 31.69 51.49 -8.23
N CYS A 937 32.51 51.09 -7.25
CA CYS A 937 32.16 50.03 -6.29
C CYS A 937 30.93 50.40 -5.44
N LEU A 938 30.92 51.60 -4.84
CA LEU A 938 29.83 52.05 -3.98
C LEU A 938 28.55 52.34 -4.76
N LEU A 939 28.66 52.87 -5.98
CA LEU A 939 27.52 53.07 -6.87
C LEU A 939 26.90 51.72 -7.26
N SER A 940 27.71 50.74 -7.67
CA SER A 940 27.23 49.38 -7.96
C SER A 940 26.53 48.75 -6.75
N LEU A 941 27.11 48.84 -5.54
CA LEU A 941 26.47 48.31 -4.32
C LEU A 941 25.16 49.02 -4.00
N THR A 942 25.10 50.34 -4.22
CA THR A 942 23.86 51.12 -4.02
C THR A 942 22.78 50.63 -4.99
N LEU A 943 23.10 50.49 -6.27
CA LEU A 943 22.17 50.00 -7.29
C LEU A 943 21.72 48.56 -7.01
N LEU A 944 22.64 47.67 -6.62
CA LEU A 944 22.31 46.30 -6.19
C LEU A 944 21.32 46.31 -5.02
N SER A 945 21.55 47.13 -3.99
CA SER A 945 20.65 47.25 -2.84
C SER A 945 19.25 47.79 -3.19
N THR A 946 19.08 48.42 -4.36
CA THR A 946 17.78 48.95 -4.82
C THR A 946 17.00 47.98 -5.71
N LEU A 947 17.67 47.05 -6.38
CA LEU A 947 17.03 46.10 -7.29
C LEU A 947 16.38 44.91 -6.56
N ASP A 948 16.71 44.73 -5.28
CA ASP A 948 16.38 43.54 -4.50
C ASP A 948 14.93 43.48 -3.95
N THR A 949 14.05 44.41 -4.33
CA THR A 949 12.73 44.59 -3.69
C THR A 949 11.57 43.87 -4.37
N THR A 950 11.79 42.95 -5.31
CA THR A 950 10.70 42.25 -6.01
C THR A 950 10.76 40.75 -5.78
N GLU A 951 9.81 40.19 -5.03
CA GLU A 951 9.66 38.76 -4.71
C GLU A 951 9.54 37.84 -5.96
N GLN A 952 9.30 38.42 -7.14
CA GLN A 952 9.22 37.68 -8.39
C GLN A 952 10.19 38.26 -9.43
N LYS A 953 11.44 37.77 -9.42
CA LYS A 953 12.49 38.26 -10.31
C LYS A 953 12.24 37.85 -11.75
N SER A 954 11.92 38.83 -12.60
CA SER A 954 11.95 38.67 -14.06
C SER A 954 13.38 38.40 -14.52
N GLY A 955 13.60 37.51 -15.50
CA GLY A 955 14.95 37.18 -16.00
C GLY A 955 15.79 38.40 -16.40
N ARG A 956 15.16 39.53 -16.78
CA ARG A 956 15.84 40.80 -17.08
C ARG A 956 16.53 41.44 -15.87
N THR A 957 15.98 41.28 -14.66
CA THR A 957 16.57 41.81 -13.42
C THR A 957 17.89 41.11 -13.07
N VAL A 958 17.96 39.79 -13.28
CA VAL A 958 19.16 38.97 -13.08
C VAL A 958 20.32 39.42 -13.97
N TYR A 959 20.07 39.74 -15.24
CA TYR A 959 21.12 40.25 -16.14
C TYR A 959 21.68 41.61 -15.68
N ILE A 960 20.83 42.50 -15.18
CA ILE A 960 21.26 43.82 -14.68
C ILE A 960 22.14 43.65 -13.43
N GLU A 961 21.76 42.75 -12.52
CA GLU A 961 22.57 42.40 -11.35
C GLU A 961 23.95 41.87 -11.77
N MET A 962 24.02 40.96 -12.76
CA MET A 962 25.31 40.44 -13.26
C MET A 962 26.21 41.56 -13.76
N VAL A 963 25.66 42.48 -14.55
CA VAL A 963 26.41 43.61 -15.09
C VAL A 963 26.96 44.49 -13.97
N LEU A 964 26.16 44.77 -12.93
CA LEU A 964 26.57 45.58 -11.79
C LEU A 964 27.68 44.94 -10.94
N VAL A 965 27.75 43.60 -10.89
CA VAL A 965 28.82 42.86 -10.22
C VAL A 965 30.11 42.80 -11.06
N VAL A 966 29.99 42.59 -12.37
CA VAL A 966 31.14 42.41 -13.27
C VAL A 966 31.89 43.73 -13.53
N ILE A 967 31.18 44.86 -13.62
CA ILE A 967 31.79 46.18 -13.92
C ILE A 967 32.92 46.55 -12.93
N PRO A 968 32.70 46.56 -11.60
CA PRO A 968 33.76 46.89 -10.64
C PRO A 968 34.94 45.92 -10.69
N LEU A 969 34.68 44.63 -10.94
CA LEU A 969 35.72 43.60 -11.04
C LEU A 969 36.60 43.84 -12.27
N LEU A 970 36.00 44.02 -13.45
CA LEU A 970 36.75 44.33 -14.68
C LEU A 970 37.54 45.63 -14.56
N PHE A 971 36.95 46.67 -13.96
CA PHE A 971 37.63 47.94 -13.74
C PHE A 971 38.84 47.78 -12.80
N SER A 972 38.68 47.02 -11.71
CA SER A 972 39.79 46.72 -10.79
C SER A 972 40.91 45.90 -11.45
N ALA A 973 40.55 44.89 -12.25
CA ALA A 973 41.49 44.05 -12.98
C ALA A 973 42.28 44.84 -14.03
N ALA A 974 41.61 45.73 -14.78
CA ALA A 974 42.25 46.60 -15.76
C ALA A 974 43.29 47.53 -15.10
N LEU A 975 42.96 48.12 -13.94
CA LEU A 975 43.89 48.96 -13.18
C LEU A 975 45.09 48.17 -12.64
N ALA A 976 44.85 46.96 -12.13
CA ALA A 976 45.90 46.08 -11.63
C ALA A 976 46.85 45.62 -12.75
N MET A 977 46.29 45.18 -13.89
CA MET A 977 47.05 44.73 -15.06
C MET A 977 47.89 45.84 -15.67
N ARG A 978 47.34 47.06 -15.80
CA ARG A 978 48.10 48.23 -16.26
C ARG A 978 49.32 48.48 -15.35
N LYS A 979 49.14 48.41 -14.04
CA LYS A 979 50.22 48.63 -13.07
C LYS A 979 51.27 47.52 -13.12
N LEU A 980 50.85 46.26 -13.25
CA LEU A 980 51.75 45.12 -13.40
C LEU A 980 52.56 45.22 -14.69
N ALA A 981 51.91 45.56 -15.81
CA ALA A 981 52.56 45.76 -17.10
C ALA A 981 53.62 46.87 -17.05
N VAL A 982 53.31 48.02 -16.43
CA VAL A 982 54.29 49.11 -16.25
C VAL A 982 55.49 48.66 -15.42
N LYS A 983 55.27 47.91 -14.32
CA LYS A 983 56.33 47.36 -13.46
C LYS A 983 57.19 46.31 -14.17
N LEU A 984 56.56 45.45 -14.98
CA LEU A 984 57.25 44.46 -15.80
C LEU A 984 58.09 45.13 -16.89
N LEU A 985 57.55 46.15 -17.56
CA LEU A 985 58.26 46.91 -18.59
C LEU A 985 59.45 47.68 -18.01
N THR A 986 59.33 48.25 -16.80
CA THR A 986 60.46 48.90 -16.11
C THR A 986 61.52 47.90 -15.64
N LEU A 987 61.12 46.73 -15.14
CA LEU A 987 62.05 45.62 -14.84
C LEU A 987 62.79 45.12 -16.08
N LEU A 988 62.08 44.97 -17.21
CA LEU A 988 62.68 44.57 -18.49
C LEU A 988 63.65 45.64 -19.01
N LYS A 989 63.30 46.93 -18.88
CA LYS A 989 64.19 48.05 -19.23
C LYS A 989 65.44 48.08 -18.34
N SER A 990 65.32 47.88 -17.02
CA SER A 990 66.48 47.87 -16.12
C SER A 990 67.37 46.64 -16.34
N LYS A 991 66.79 45.46 -16.62
CA LYS A 991 67.55 44.27 -17.04
C LYS A 991 68.29 44.50 -18.36
N ARG A 992 67.66 45.15 -19.34
CA ARG A 992 68.30 45.51 -20.61
C ARG A 992 69.44 46.52 -20.41
N LYS A 993 69.25 47.54 -19.56
CA LYS A 993 70.29 48.53 -19.23
C LYS A 993 71.49 47.88 -18.53
N LYS A 994 71.25 47.02 -17.53
CA LYS A 994 72.30 46.24 -16.86
C LYS A 994 73.02 45.27 -17.79
N LYS A 995 72.32 44.67 -18.75
CA LYS A 995 72.94 43.80 -19.78
C LYS A 995 73.82 44.61 -20.75
N ALA A 996 73.42 45.82 -21.11
CA ALA A 996 74.21 46.73 -21.95
C ALA A 996 75.43 47.31 -21.21
N GLU A 997 75.31 47.64 -19.93
CA GLU A 997 76.45 48.03 -19.07
C GLU A 997 77.44 46.88 -18.89
N ARG A 998 76.98 45.64 -18.66
CA ARG A 998 77.86 44.46 -18.62
C ARG A 998 78.57 44.20 -19.95
N ALA A 999 77.92 44.43 -21.09
CA ALA A 999 78.54 44.27 -22.41
C ALA A 999 79.61 45.35 -22.68
N ARG A 1000 79.43 46.56 -22.16
CA ARG A 1000 80.43 47.64 -22.24
C ARG A 1000 81.65 47.38 -21.34
N LEU A 1001 81.44 46.87 -20.13
CA LEU A 1001 82.53 46.51 -19.22
C LEU A 1001 83.40 45.36 -19.76
N LEU A 1002 82.78 44.39 -20.44
CA LEU A 1002 83.52 43.31 -21.11
C LEU A 1002 84.31 43.78 -22.35
N GLN A 1003 83.89 44.88 -23.00
CA GLN A 1003 84.66 45.47 -24.11
C GLN A 1003 85.83 46.34 -23.64
N SER A 1004 85.79 46.87 -22.42
CA SER A 1004 86.89 47.66 -21.84
C SER A 1004 87.95 46.81 -21.13
N GLU A 1005 87.73 45.51 -20.94
CA GLU A 1005 88.73 44.57 -20.41
C GLU A 1005 89.58 43.90 -21.51
N ASP A 1006 89.18 44.02 -22.78
CA ASP A 1006 89.89 43.46 -23.95
C ASP A 1006 90.73 44.51 -24.74
N GLU A 1007 90.70 45.79 -24.35
CA GLU A 1007 91.63 46.86 -24.77
C GLU A 1007 92.68 47.10 -23.67
#